data_AF-A0A2G8YD89-F1
#
_entry.id   AF-A0A2G8YD89-F1
#
_cell.length_a   1.000
_cell.length_b   1.000
_cell.length_c   1.000
_cell.angle_alpha   90.00
_cell.angle_beta   90.00
_cell.angle_gamma   90.00
#
_symmetry.space_group_name_H-M   'P 1'
#
loop_
_entity.id
_entity.type
_entity.pdbx_description
1 polymer ?
#
loop_
_entity_poly.entity_id
_entity_poly.type
_entity_poly.pdbx_seq_one_letter_code
_entity_poly.pdbx_strand_id
1 'polypeptide(L)'
;MARQQAVAKIGAHAPATEAGDSASPGVSTQKAGRARDPAQTKRQAVASAESEAGPGGREDSAGSEKLGVKRDLEAVPSHAAHADSLCTVYSPSLDSNGEQATQSSDHSLTSQRGSPESRETDGQLGREGPDACEAGAVSRGNEVLHDEDECRARRLRRTASVSSGSSGCALFSDEATDEGEEEDVLAAFVRRMGGTHVIRRILIANNGTAAVRCIRSMRHWAYEALGNSKALEFVVMATAADIDANAEFIAEADFYVEVPPGPNSNNYANLHLIVQTAETYECDAVWPGWGHASENHRLPAILQTLKRKTIWIGPSPQAMLALGDKIGSAVIAQSVNVPCVPWSGMDVTVDLSQVDPTKGLSQQTLAAACVQSAKDVLDCCAKIGYPVMIKASEGGGGKGIRRVTNAEEVADAYRQVVNEVKGSPVFVMRMVSDCRHLEVQLLADKSGRCVSLGSRDCSIQRRCQKIIEEGPVVAAPPEVVSQMEDAACRMAMAVGYENAGTCEFLYDPKTHQFAFLEVNARLQVEHVVTECVGDFNLPAAQLQVAMGILIDDIPDIKAYLDSAASNKPVGKHIIAARITAEHAEESFRPTVGLVHELTFRPSRFVWGYFSIGSKGNIHAFNDAQFGHLFAHGKDRREAVKHMVLALKDMTIRGELRTNVEALIKILEHPDFV
;
A
#
# COMPACT_ATOMS: atom_id res chain seq x y z
N MET A 1 -10.52 -23.61 29.97
CA MET A 1 -10.75 -23.12 31.36
C MET A 1 -9.74 -22.01 31.66
N ALA A 2 -10.00 -21.13 32.63
CA ALA A 2 -9.24 -19.88 32.80
C ALA A 2 -8.33 -19.85 34.04
N ARG A 3 -7.13 -19.26 33.86
CA ARG A 3 -6.20 -18.63 34.82
C ARG A 3 -5.38 -17.64 33.96
N GLN A 4 -5.32 -16.32 34.13
CA GLN A 4 -5.56 -15.37 35.23
C GLN A 4 -4.39 -15.20 36.22
N GLN A 5 -4.11 -13.93 36.53
CA GLN A 5 -3.06 -13.36 37.42
C GLN A 5 -1.66 -13.24 36.77
N ALA A 6 -0.84 -12.22 37.07
CA ALA A 6 -0.98 -11.13 38.05
C ALA A 6 -0.51 -9.76 37.51
N VAL A 7 -1.04 -8.67 38.08
CA VAL A 7 -0.53 -7.29 37.92
C VAL A 7 -0.25 -6.72 39.31
N ALA A 8 0.95 -6.19 39.52
CA ALA A 8 1.33 -5.58 40.79
C ALA A 8 0.94 -4.09 40.85
N LYS A 9 0.31 -3.67 41.94
CA LYS A 9 0.13 -2.26 42.32
C LYS A 9 0.74 -2.02 43.69
N ILE A 10 1.31 -0.83 43.90
CA ILE A 10 1.75 -0.33 45.21
C ILE A 10 0.99 0.98 45.50
N GLY A 11 0.56 1.17 46.75
CA GLY A 11 -0.15 2.38 47.21
C GLY A 11 0.78 3.60 47.31
N ALA A 12 0.32 4.84 47.13
CA ALA A 12 -0.83 5.55 47.71
C ALA A 12 -0.53 6.20 49.07
N HIS A 13 -0.51 7.54 49.08
CA HIS A 13 -0.65 8.40 50.26
C HIS A 13 -1.68 9.50 49.94
N ALA A 14 -2.26 10.09 51.00
CA ALA A 14 -3.48 10.91 50.92
C ALA A 14 -3.24 12.34 51.51
N PRO A 15 -4.24 13.18 51.84
CA PRO A 15 -4.30 14.52 51.26
C PRO A 15 -4.19 15.68 52.27
N ALA A 16 -4.12 16.92 51.76
CA ALA A 16 -4.28 18.16 52.51
C ALA A 16 -5.07 19.20 51.69
N THR A 17 -5.62 20.22 52.36
CA THR A 17 -6.62 21.16 51.84
C THR A 17 -6.23 22.62 52.06
N GLU A 18 -6.53 23.50 51.11
CA GLU A 18 -6.95 24.91 51.24
C GLU A 18 -7.26 25.44 49.81
N ALA A 19 -8.42 26.01 49.49
CA ALA A 19 -9.09 27.25 49.93
C ALA A 19 -8.63 28.50 49.14
N GLY A 20 -9.57 29.16 48.45
CA GLY A 20 -9.33 30.38 47.66
C GLY A 20 -10.53 30.79 46.80
N ASP A 21 -11.15 31.92 47.13
CA ASP A 21 -12.31 32.48 46.43
C ASP A 21 -11.96 33.20 45.10
N SER A 22 -12.89 33.25 44.14
CA SER A 22 -13.64 34.51 43.86
C SER A 22 -14.61 34.47 42.67
N ALA A 23 -15.80 35.04 42.93
CA ALA A 23 -16.71 35.79 42.06
C ALA A 23 -16.82 35.50 40.53
N SER A 24 -18.00 35.03 40.13
CA SER A 24 -18.60 35.39 38.83
C SER A 24 -19.16 36.81 38.85
N PRO A 25 -19.49 37.38 37.68
CA PRO A 25 -20.90 37.74 37.49
C PRO A 25 -21.45 37.31 36.12
N GLY A 26 -22.74 36.96 36.09
CA GLY A 26 -23.48 36.72 34.84
C GLY A 26 -24.42 37.88 34.50
N VAL A 27 -24.81 37.98 33.22
CA VAL A 27 -25.90 38.84 32.73
C VAL A 27 -26.82 38.00 31.84
N SER A 28 -28.11 38.30 31.83
CA SER A 28 -29.14 37.55 31.10
C SER A 28 -30.12 38.49 30.38
N THR A 29 -30.91 37.94 29.44
CA THR A 29 -32.06 38.58 28.76
C THR A 29 -31.71 39.70 27.73
N GLN A 30 -32.51 40.03 26.70
CA GLN A 30 -33.81 39.49 26.23
C GLN A 30 -34.11 39.76 24.72
N LYS A 31 -34.85 38.83 24.08
CA LYS A 31 -35.88 38.92 23.00
C LYS A 31 -35.96 40.05 21.93
N ALA A 32 -36.44 39.62 20.75
CA ALA A 32 -37.22 40.31 19.68
C ALA A 32 -36.47 41.15 18.61
N GLY A 33 -36.93 41.22 17.34
CA GLY A 33 -38.00 40.44 16.66
C GLY A 33 -38.45 40.92 15.25
N ARG A 34 -39.13 40.03 14.49
CA ARG A 34 -40.02 40.21 13.30
C ARG A 34 -39.61 41.11 12.08
N ALA A 35 -39.34 40.46 10.93
CA ALA A 35 -39.45 40.92 9.51
C ALA A 35 -39.39 39.67 8.58
N ARG A 36 -39.97 39.49 7.38
CA ARG A 36 -41.02 40.16 6.55
C ARG A 36 -40.69 41.48 5.83
N ASP A 37 -41.05 41.72 4.55
CA ASP A 37 -41.67 40.89 3.48
C ASP A 37 -41.16 41.34 2.05
N PRO A 38 -41.35 40.58 0.94
CA PRO A 38 -40.42 40.58 -0.23
C PRO A 38 -40.86 41.24 -1.58
N ALA A 39 -39.87 41.57 -2.44
CA ALA A 39 -39.96 41.82 -3.91
C ALA A 39 -38.62 41.38 -4.57
N GLN A 40 -38.48 40.73 -5.74
CA GLN A 40 -39.24 40.52 -6.99
C GLN A 40 -38.98 41.53 -8.13
N THR A 41 -38.60 40.99 -9.30
CA THR A 41 -38.51 41.60 -10.66
C THR A 41 -37.44 42.66 -10.96
N LYS A 42 -36.51 42.30 -11.87
CA LYS A 42 -36.60 42.75 -13.28
C LYS A 42 -35.83 41.81 -14.22
N ARG A 43 -36.34 41.65 -15.45
CA ARG A 43 -35.62 41.08 -16.59
C ARG A 43 -34.91 42.20 -17.34
N GLN A 44 -33.77 41.90 -17.98
CA GLN A 44 -33.55 42.36 -19.34
C GLN A 44 -32.59 41.42 -20.07
N ALA A 45 -32.86 41.21 -21.36
CA ALA A 45 -31.98 40.49 -22.29
C ALA A 45 -31.77 41.39 -23.51
N VAL A 46 -30.59 41.30 -24.11
CA VAL A 46 -30.24 41.88 -25.42
C VAL A 46 -29.44 40.80 -26.17
N ALA A 47 -29.55 40.73 -27.48
CA ALA A 47 -29.04 39.63 -28.30
C ALA A 47 -28.37 40.12 -29.60
N SER A 48 -27.55 39.22 -30.17
CA SER A 48 -27.22 39.06 -31.60
C SER A 48 -26.64 40.21 -32.42
N ALA A 49 -25.35 40.07 -32.78
CA ALA A 49 -24.75 40.24 -34.13
C ALA A 49 -23.28 39.76 -34.02
N GLU A 50 -22.68 38.87 -34.83
CA GLU A 50 -22.71 38.61 -36.28
C GLU A 50 -22.07 39.69 -37.17
N SER A 51 -20.82 39.44 -37.61
CA SER A 51 -20.34 39.62 -38.99
C SER A 51 -18.95 38.96 -39.19
N GLU A 52 -18.57 38.67 -40.44
CA GLU A 52 -17.43 37.82 -40.81
C GLU A 52 -16.21 38.57 -41.41
N ALA A 53 -15.19 37.78 -41.79
CA ALA A 53 -14.20 37.99 -42.87
C ALA A 53 -12.89 38.79 -42.63
N GLY A 54 -11.77 38.18 -43.06
CA GLY A 54 -10.54 38.83 -43.53
C GLY A 54 -10.43 38.68 -45.07
N PRO A 55 -9.25 38.45 -45.71
CA PRO A 55 -7.85 38.50 -45.23
C PRO A 55 -6.89 39.26 -46.20
N GLY A 56 -5.56 39.30 -45.95
CA GLY A 56 -4.54 39.55 -47.01
C GLY A 56 -3.20 40.21 -46.62
N GLY A 57 -2.11 39.88 -47.34
CA GLY A 57 -0.73 40.43 -47.19
C GLY A 57 0.11 39.76 -46.09
N ARG A 58 1.40 39.37 -46.20
CA ARG A 58 2.54 39.68 -47.13
C ARG A 58 2.97 41.16 -47.17
N GLU A 59 4.26 41.51 -47.20
CA GLU A 59 5.51 40.76 -47.53
C GLU A 59 6.73 41.41 -46.81
N ASP A 60 7.86 40.68 -46.65
CA ASP A 60 9.28 41.16 -46.52
C ASP A 60 9.69 42.22 -45.45
N SER A 61 10.99 42.46 -45.17
CA SER A 61 12.20 41.59 -45.07
C SER A 61 13.32 42.33 -44.27
N ALA A 62 14.37 41.61 -43.84
CA ALA A 62 15.74 42.05 -43.48
C ALA A 62 16.02 43.38 -42.73
N GLY A 63 16.86 43.36 -41.68
CA GLY A 63 17.37 44.62 -41.08
C GLY A 63 18.23 44.47 -39.82
N SER A 64 19.53 44.20 -39.98
CA SER A 64 20.52 44.28 -38.89
C SER A 64 20.78 45.73 -38.48
N GLU A 65 20.91 46.02 -37.17
CA GLU A 65 22.14 46.64 -36.67
C GLU A 65 22.37 46.50 -35.16
N LYS A 66 23.63 46.70 -34.74
CA LYS A 66 24.09 46.69 -33.34
C LYS A 66 24.35 48.12 -32.88
N LEU A 67 23.95 48.46 -31.67
CA LEU A 67 24.56 49.58 -30.95
C LEU A 67 24.54 49.29 -29.44
N GLY A 68 25.73 49.24 -28.84
CA GLY A 68 25.91 49.07 -27.40
C GLY A 68 26.64 50.28 -26.82
N VAL A 69 26.21 50.72 -25.64
CA VAL A 69 26.87 51.79 -24.88
C VAL A 69 27.11 51.30 -23.45
N LYS A 70 28.35 51.40 -22.99
CA LYS A 70 28.71 51.27 -21.57
C LYS A 70 28.79 52.66 -20.94
N ARG A 71 28.34 52.78 -19.67
CA ARG A 71 29.17 53.23 -18.53
C ARG A 71 28.35 53.32 -17.25
N ASP A 72 28.73 52.51 -16.27
CA ASP A 72 29.25 52.94 -14.96
C ASP A 72 28.80 54.32 -14.45
N LEU A 73 28.25 54.39 -13.22
CA LEU A 73 29.00 54.83 -12.04
C LEU A 73 28.20 54.74 -10.71
N GLU A 74 28.95 54.41 -9.66
CA GLU A 74 28.81 54.77 -8.23
C GLU A 74 27.56 54.40 -7.40
N ALA A 75 27.85 54.16 -6.10
CA ALA A 75 26.88 53.88 -5.04
C ALA A 75 27.30 54.61 -3.76
N VAL A 76 26.33 55.17 -3.03
CA VAL A 76 26.48 55.78 -1.70
C VAL A 76 25.27 55.37 -0.85
N PRO A 77 25.42 54.97 0.43
CA PRO A 77 24.36 54.30 1.18
C PRO A 77 23.44 55.25 1.97
N SER A 78 22.30 54.73 2.42
CA SER A 78 21.49 55.31 3.51
C SER A 78 20.95 54.22 4.44
N HIS A 79 20.67 54.57 5.69
CA HIS A 79 20.36 53.63 6.78
C HIS A 79 18.86 53.60 7.15
N ALA A 80 18.40 52.41 7.53
CA ALA A 80 17.39 52.11 8.56
C ALA A 80 15.93 52.66 8.43
N ALA A 81 14.99 51.72 8.32
CA ALA A 81 13.78 51.64 9.15
C ALA A 81 13.31 50.17 9.26
N HIS A 82 12.64 49.80 10.36
CA HIS A 82 12.14 48.43 10.62
C HIS A 82 10.68 48.24 10.19
N ALA A 83 10.31 47.00 9.79
CA ALA A 83 9.00 46.40 10.07
C ALA A 83 9.04 44.86 9.88
N ASP A 84 9.16 44.15 11.01
CA ASP A 84 8.71 42.78 11.35
C ASP A 84 8.45 41.72 10.25
N SER A 85 9.24 40.65 10.31
CA SER A 85 8.84 39.30 9.88
C SER A 85 9.50 38.26 10.80
N LEU A 86 8.70 37.56 11.61
CA LEU A 86 9.17 36.53 12.56
C LEU A 86 8.25 35.31 12.52
N CYS A 87 8.67 34.25 11.81
CA CYS A 87 8.11 32.90 11.88
C CYS A 87 9.15 31.84 11.44
N THR A 88 10.31 31.82 12.11
CA THR A 88 11.28 30.72 11.98
C THR A 88 10.81 29.51 12.81
N VAL A 89 10.24 28.51 12.13
CA VAL A 89 9.91 27.22 12.77
C VAL A 89 11.19 26.41 12.92
N TYR A 90 11.60 26.17 14.17
CA TYR A 90 12.72 25.29 14.48
C TYR A 90 12.45 23.86 14.00
N SER A 91 13.37 23.32 13.20
CA SER A 91 13.53 21.87 13.01
C SER A 91 14.86 21.47 13.68
N PRO A 92 14.89 20.47 14.57
CA PRO A 92 16.13 20.05 15.22
C PRO A 92 17.08 19.43 14.20
N SER A 93 18.29 19.97 14.10
CA SER A 93 19.36 19.43 13.27
C SER A 93 19.92 18.14 13.86
N LEU A 94 20.04 17.10 13.04
CA LEU A 94 20.91 15.97 13.34
C LEU A 94 22.33 16.36 12.93
N ASP A 95 23.22 16.53 13.90
CA ASP A 95 24.61 16.88 13.65
C ASP A 95 25.38 15.72 13.01
N SER A 96 26.16 16.05 11.99
CA SER A 96 27.02 15.10 11.29
C SER A 96 28.31 14.84 12.07
N ASN A 97 28.63 13.57 12.30
CA ASN A 97 30.02 13.12 12.41
C ASN A 97 30.25 11.99 11.40
N GLY A 98 31.34 12.10 10.64
CA GLY A 98 31.64 11.22 9.52
C GLY A 98 32.31 9.91 9.92
N GLU A 99 32.37 8.99 8.96
CA GLU A 99 33.08 7.72 9.09
C GLU A 99 34.59 7.95 9.27
N GLN A 100 35.21 7.22 10.19
CA GLN A 100 36.61 6.84 10.09
C GLN A 100 36.75 5.35 10.32
N ALA A 101 37.38 4.66 9.37
CA ALA A 101 37.58 3.23 9.42
C ALA A 101 38.84 2.87 10.22
N THR A 102 38.75 1.80 11.01
CA THR A 102 39.93 1.04 11.45
C THR A 102 39.71 -0.45 11.19
N GLN A 103 40.77 -1.11 10.71
CA GLN A 103 40.85 -2.56 10.60
C GLN A 103 41.51 -3.15 11.87
N SER A 104 41.43 -4.47 11.98
CA SER A 104 42.44 -5.40 12.53
C SER A 104 42.14 -6.18 13.82
N SER A 105 42.48 -7.48 13.73
CA SER A 105 42.91 -8.44 14.75
C SER A 105 42.03 -8.77 15.98
N ASP A 106 41.61 -10.04 15.99
CA ASP A 106 41.77 -11.01 17.08
C ASP A 106 42.13 -10.52 18.50
N HIS A 107 41.36 -11.01 19.48
CA HIS A 107 41.98 -11.86 20.51
C HIS A 107 40.97 -12.83 21.15
N SER A 108 41.36 -14.10 21.25
CA SER A 108 40.67 -15.12 22.04
C SER A 108 41.05 -15.06 23.52
N LEU A 109 40.13 -15.40 24.42
CA LEU A 109 40.44 -15.96 25.75
C LEU A 109 39.21 -16.64 26.39
N THR A 110 39.44 -17.41 27.46
CA THR A 110 38.55 -18.51 27.88
C THR A 110 38.08 -18.46 29.35
N SER A 111 36.86 -18.94 29.58
CA SER A 111 36.37 -19.72 30.74
C SER A 111 36.41 -19.14 32.18
N GLN A 112 35.23 -19.18 32.84
CA GLN A 112 34.95 -19.80 34.16
C GLN A 112 33.41 -19.75 34.38
N ARG A 113 32.69 -20.86 34.59
CA ARG A 113 32.54 -21.71 35.79
C ARG A 113 32.00 -20.97 37.03
N GLY A 114 30.81 -21.36 37.50
CA GLY A 114 30.25 -20.95 38.80
C GLY A 114 28.83 -21.46 39.04
N SER A 115 28.68 -22.52 39.84
CA SER A 115 27.39 -23.04 40.33
C SER A 115 27.56 -23.54 41.77
N PRO A 116 26.56 -23.29 42.64
CA PRO A 116 26.03 -24.32 43.56
C PRO A 116 24.50 -24.48 43.35
N GLU A 117 23.92 -25.68 43.40
CA GLU A 117 23.57 -26.45 44.62
C GLU A 117 22.64 -25.67 45.57
N SER A 118 21.32 -25.86 45.58
CA SER A 118 20.50 -27.05 45.95
C SER A 118 20.25 -27.20 47.45
N ARG A 119 18.98 -27.28 47.85
CA ARG A 119 18.53 -27.92 49.11
C ARG A 119 17.05 -28.28 49.06
N GLU A 120 16.75 -29.52 49.45
CA GLU A 120 15.41 -30.05 49.69
C GLU A 120 15.01 -29.85 51.17
N THR A 121 13.71 -29.84 51.45
CA THR A 121 13.13 -30.22 52.77
C THR A 121 11.67 -30.65 52.59
N ASP A 122 11.26 -31.70 53.29
CA ASP A 122 9.89 -32.27 53.26
C ASP A 122 8.79 -31.36 53.82
N GLY A 123 7.54 -31.65 53.43
CA GLY A 123 6.32 -31.06 53.97
C GLY A 123 5.10 -31.94 53.71
N GLN A 124 4.79 -32.86 54.62
CA GLN A 124 3.76 -33.90 54.45
C GLN A 124 2.36 -33.50 54.96
N LEU A 125 1.35 -34.06 54.29
CA LEU A 125 0.00 -34.42 54.79
C LEU A 125 -0.99 -33.30 55.20
N GLY A 126 -2.23 -33.46 54.74
CA GLY A 126 -3.40 -32.67 55.15
C GLY A 126 -4.62 -32.97 54.28
N ARG A 127 -5.50 -33.86 54.72
CA ARG A 127 -6.83 -34.07 54.11
C ARG A 127 -7.87 -33.27 54.90
N GLU A 128 -8.89 -32.70 54.23
CA GLU A 128 -10.31 -32.92 54.54
C GLU A 128 -11.25 -32.06 53.66
N GLY A 129 -12.52 -32.47 53.64
CA GLY A 129 -13.73 -31.83 53.13
C GLY A 129 -14.93 -32.57 53.75
N PRO A 130 -16.19 -32.45 53.28
CA PRO A 130 -16.69 -31.70 52.11
C PRO A 130 -17.91 -30.79 52.50
N ASP A 131 -18.99 -30.83 51.71
CA ASP A 131 -20.34 -30.24 51.84
C ASP A 131 -20.60 -28.89 51.13
N ALA A 132 -21.80 -28.58 50.61
CA ALA A 132 -22.95 -29.37 50.09
C ALA A 132 -23.95 -28.42 49.35
N CYS A 133 -24.87 -29.01 48.55
CA CYS A 133 -26.30 -28.68 48.29
C CYS A 133 -26.90 -27.28 48.63
N GLU A 134 -27.92 -26.71 47.97
CA GLU A 134 -29.03 -27.18 47.09
C GLU A 134 -29.53 -25.99 46.21
N ALA A 135 -29.97 -26.15 44.96
CA ALA A 135 -31.36 -26.33 44.45
C ALA A 135 -32.41 -25.23 44.76
N GLY A 136 -33.21 -24.82 43.75
CA GLY A 136 -34.37 -23.91 43.89
C GLY A 136 -35.17 -23.67 42.58
N ALA A 137 -36.51 -23.84 42.60
CA ALA A 137 -37.37 -23.93 41.41
C ALA A 137 -38.88 -23.73 41.79
N VAL A 138 -39.88 -23.44 40.92
CA VAL A 138 -39.93 -23.06 39.48
C VAL A 138 -41.29 -22.39 39.15
N SER A 139 -41.34 -21.40 38.25
CA SER A 139 -42.58 -20.89 37.59
C SER A 139 -42.27 -19.93 36.43
N ARG A 140 -43.16 -19.64 35.44
CA ARG A 140 -44.08 -20.39 34.55
C ARG A 140 -45.01 -19.36 33.85
N GLY A 141 -45.27 -19.52 32.54
CA GLY A 141 -46.25 -18.75 31.75
C GLY A 141 -45.65 -17.55 30.99
N ASN A 142 -45.87 -17.32 29.68
CA ASN A 142 -46.89 -17.88 28.76
C ASN A 142 -46.33 -18.17 27.34
N GLU A 143 -47.19 -18.70 26.47
CA GLU A 143 -46.91 -19.23 25.12
C GLU A 143 -46.88 -18.17 24.01
N VAL A 144 -46.29 -18.48 22.85
CA VAL A 144 -46.96 -18.54 21.51
C VAL A 144 -46.02 -19.15 20.44
N LEU A 145 -46.52 -20.22 19.81
CA LEU A 145 -46.27 -20.82 18.48
C LEU A 145 -45.16 -20.27 17.55
N HIS A 146 -44.27 -21.15 17.05
CA HIS A 146 -44.45 -21.81 15.73
C HIS A 146 -43.45 -22.95 15.46
N ASP A 147 -43.72 -23.77 14.44
CA ASP A 147 -43.00 -25.00 14.08
C ASP A 147 -41.70 -24.78 13.28
N GLU A 148 -40.64 -25.52 13.62
CA GLU A 148 -39.48 -25.78 12.75
C GLU A 148 -38.96 -27.22 12.93
N ASP A 149 -39.36 -28.18 12.06
CA ASP A 149 -38.68 -29.49 12.00
C ASP A 149 -38.86 -30.28 10.68
N GLU A 150 -38.79 -29.64 9.49
CA GLU A 150 -38.76 -30.39 8.21
C GLU A 150 -37.91 -29.76 7.08
N CYS A 151 -36.58 -29.66 7.24
CA CYS A 151 -35.70 -29.33 6.09
C CYS A 151 -34.28 -29.95 6.11
N ARG A 152 -34.10 -31.18 6.62
CA ARG A 152 -32.77 -31.86 6.64
C ARG A 152 -32.70 -33.23 5.96
N ALA A 153 -33.67 -33.56 5.08
CA ALA A 153 -33.85 -34.93 4.55
C ALA A 153 -33.90 -35.06 3.00
N ARG A 154 -33.17 -34.24 2.22
CA ARG A 154 -33.18 -34.33 0.74
C ARG A 154 -31.83 -34.13 0.02
N ARG A 155 -30.84 -35.03 0.18
CA ARG A 155 -29.80 -35.24 -0.86
C ARG A 155 -29.01 -36.56 -0.90
N LEU A 156 -29.62 -37.70 -0.56
CA LEU A 156 -29.04 -39.04 -0.82
C LEU A 156 -30.03 -39.95 -1.57
N ARG A 157 -29.81 -40.15 -2.88
CA ARG A 157 -30.25 -41.28 -3.75
C ARG A 157 -30.03 -40.96 -5.24
N ARG A 158 -28.87 -41.36 -5.77
CA ARG A 158 -28.46 -41.54 -7.20
C ARG A 158 -26.93 -41.76 -7.16
N THR A 159 -26.33 -42.81 -7.73
CA THR A 159 -26.82 -43.99 -8.48
C THR A 159 -25.92 -45.19 -8.17
N ALA A 160 -26.44 -46.42 -8.25
CA ALA A 160 -25.65 -47.64 -8.12
C ALA A 160 -25.95 -48.59 -9.30
N SER A 161 -24.93 -48.91 -10.11
CA SER A 161 -25.04 -49.86 -11.23
C SER A 161 -23.67 -50.28 -11.81
N VAL A 162 -22.97 -51.20 -11.15
CA VAL A 162 -21.94 -52.07 -11.77
C VAL A 162 -22.14 -53.49 -11.24
N SER A 163 -21.87 -54.48 -12.09
CA SER A 163 -22.20 -55.89 -11.89
C SER A 163 -21.21 -56.69 -11.05
N SER A 164 -21.70 -57.80 -10.46
CA SER A 164 -20.94 -58.80 -9.72
C SER A 164 -19.93 -59.59 -10.57
N GLY A 165 -18.75 -59.85 -10.00
CA GLY A 165 -17.80 -60.91 -10.40
C GLY A 165 -17.34 -61.66 -9.15
N SER A 166 -17.02 -62.95 -9.26
CA SER A 166 -16.92 -63.87 -8.10
C SER A 166 -15.52 -64.39 -7.76
N SER A 167 -15.37 -64.85 -6.52
CA SER A 167 -14.37 -65.80 -6.00
C SER A 167 -13.03 -65.22 -5.51
N GLY A 168 -12.67 -65.57 -4.26
CA GLY A 168 -11.38 -65.21 -3.65
C GLY A 168 -11.44 -65.10 -2.13
N CYS A 169 -11.71 -66.19 -1.40
CA CYS A 169 -11.64 -66.20 0.06
C CYS A 169 -10.23 -66.62 0.51
N ALA A 170 -9.48 -65.73 1.13
CA ALA A 170 -8.19 -66.02 1.75
C ALA A 170 -7.98 -65.17 3.01
N LEU A 171 -7.96 -65.85 4.15
CA LEU A 171 -7.23 -65.57 5.39
C LEU A 171 -6.98 -64.11 5.81
N PHE A 172 -7.55 -63.73 6.96
CA PHE A 172 -7.05 -62.62 7.76
C PHE A 172 -5.59 -62.88 8.18
N SER A 173 -4.75 -61.86 8.01
CA SER A 173 -3.52 -61.67 8.77
C SER A 173 -3.62 -60.31 9.45
N ASP A 174 -3.33 -60.24 10.74
CA ASP A 174 -3.34 -58.99 11.51
C ASP A 174 -2.16 -58.10 11.09
N GLU A 175 -2.32 -57.34 10.02
CA GLU A 175 -1.57 -56.09 9.85
C GLU A 175 -2.19 -55.06 10.80
N ALA A 176 -1.38 -54.52 11.71
CA ALA A 176 -1.82 -53.48 12.62
C ALA A 176 -2.33 -52.29 11.80
N THR A 177 -3.54 -51.83 12.08
CA THR A 177 -4.03 -50.57 11.53
C THR A 177 -3.16 -49.45 12.07
N ASP A 178 -2.26 -48.96 11.23
CA ASP A 178 -1.53 -47.71 11.43
C ASP A 178 -2.53 -46.62 11.84
N GLU A 179 -2.24 -45.88 12.91
CA GLU A 179 -3.13 -44.83 13.41
C GLU A 179 -3.06 -43.64 12.45
N GLY A 180 -3.78 -43.77 11.33
CA GLY A 180 -3.56 -43.00 10.11
C GLY A 180 -3.49 -41.50 10.37
N GLU A 181 -2.27 -40.96 10.21
CA GLU A 181 -2.01 -39.53 10.26
C GLU A 181 -2.96 -38.81 9.29
N GLU A 182 -3.79 -37.87 9.78
CA GLU A 182 -4.63 -37.05 8.92
C GLU A 182 -3.71 -36.28 7.94
N GLU A 183 -3.75 -36.63 6.65
CA GLU A 183 -2.85 -36.03 5.67
C GLU A 183 -3.01 -34.51 5.69
N ASP A 184 -1.90 -33.80 5.90
CA ASP A 184 -1.90 -32.34 5.98
C ASP A 184 -2.55 -31.72 4.73
N VAL A 185 -3.76 -31.20 4.91
CA VAL A 185 -4.59 -30.65 3.83
C VAL A 185 -3.88 -29.54 3.05
N LEU A 186 -2.95 -28.81 3.66
CA LEU A 186 -2.14 -27.80 3.00
C LEU A 186 -1.04 -28.43 2.14
N ALA A 187 -0.32 -29.44 2.65
CA ALA A 187 0.68 -30.18 1.88
C ALA A 187 0.03 -30.98 0.73
N ALA A 188 -1.13 -31.60 0.96
CA ALA A 188 -1.92 -32.29 -0.05
C ALA A 188 -2.41 -31.31 -1.14
N PHE A 189 -2.87 -30.11 -0.75
CA PHE A 189 -3.21 -29.05 -1.70
C PHE A 189 -1.98 -28.67 -2.55
N VAL A 190 -0.87 -28.29 -1.92
CA VAL A 190 0.35 -27.85 -2.63
C VAL A 190 0.82 -28.92 -3.62
N ARG A 191 0.87 -30.19 -3.19
CA ARG A 191 1.26 -31.33 -4.04
C ARG A 191 0.30 -31.52 -5.22
N ARG A 192 -1.01 -31.37 -5.00
CA ARG A 192 -2.05 -31.48 -6.04
C ARG A 192 -1.98 -30.35 -7.08
N MET A 193 -1.60 -29.14 -6.65
CA MET A 193 -1.46 -27.96 -7.52
C MET A 193 -0.05 -27.84 -8.14
N GLY A 194 0.78 -28.88 -8.11
CA GLY A 194 2.14 -28.86 -8.67
C GLY A 194 3.15 -27.98 -7.92
N GLY A 195 2.77 -27.44 -6.75
CA GLY A 195 3.62 -26.59 -5.93
C GLY A 195 4.82 -27.33 -5.34
N THR A 196 5.90 -26.58 -5.08
CA THR A 196 7.22 -27.13 -4.77
C THR A 196 7.53 -27.23 -3.27
N HIS A 197 6.84 -26.44 -2.44
CA HIS A 197 7.03 -26.41 -0.98
C HIS A 197 5.82 -25.80 -0.28
N VAL A 198 5.64 -26.15 1.00
CA VAL A 198 4.56 -25.64 1.85
C VAL A 198 5.00 -24.35 2.55
N ILE A 199 4.09 -23.37 2.63
CA ILE A 199 4.22 -22.18 3.47
C ILE A 199 3.04 -22.22 4.45
N ARG A 200 3.28 -22.51 5.73
CA ARG A 200 2.26 -22.54 6.78
C ARG A 200 2.33 -21.28 7.65
N ARG A 201 3.52 -20.92 8.13
CA ARG A 201 3.73 -19.78 9.03
C ARG A 201 4.33 -18.59 8.29
N ILE A 202 3.62 -17.46 8.36
CA ILE A 202 3.92 -16.24 7.61
C ILE A 202 4.21 -15.10 8.60
N LEU A 203 5.41 -14.51 8.51
CA LEU A 203 5.71 -13.23 9.15
C LEU A 203 5.18 -12.10 8.28
N ILE A 204 4.33 -11.24 8.83
CA ILE A 204 3.95 -9.98 8.21
C ILE A 204 4.93 -8.89 8.68
N ALA A 205 5.78 -8.43 7.77
CA ALA A 205 6.76 -7.36 8.00
C ALA A 205 6.14 -5.97 7.75
N ASN A 206 4.93 -5.75 8.27
CA ASN A 206 4.08 -4.60 8.01
C ASN A 206 3.03 -4.44 9.14
N ASN A 207 2.31 -3.33 9.18
CA ASN A 207 1.23 -3.08 10.15
C ASN A 207 -0.07 -2.63 9.45
N GLY A 208 -0.98 -2.05 10.24
CA GLY A 208 -2.11 -1.27 9.74
C GLY A 208 -3.00 -1.98 8.70
N THR A 209 -3.37 -1.25 7.65
CA THR A 209 -4.28 -1.73 6.60
C THR A 209 -3.68 -2.85 5.76
N ALA A 210 -2.36 -2.91 5.62
CA ALA A 210 -1.66 -3.97 4.89
C ALA A 210 -1.79 -5.33 5.59
N ALA A 211 -1.48 -5.35 6.89
CA ALA A 211 -1.52 -6.56 7.71
C ALA A 211 -2.95 -7.12 7.80
N VAL A 212 -3.95 -6.27 8.09
CA VAL A 212 -5.39 -6.66 8.08
C VAL A 212 -5.79 -7.25 6.72
N ARG A 213 -5.46 -6.57 5.61
CA ARG A 213 -5.84 -7.03 4.27
C ARG A 213 -5.24 -8.40 3.93
N CYS A 214 -3.98 -8.62 4.29
CA CYS A 214 -3.26 -9.88 4.08
C CYS A 214 -3.90 -11.04 4.84
N ILE A 215 -4.03 -10.93 6.17
CA ILE A 215 -4.57 -11.98 7.04
C ILE A 215 -5.98 -12.38 6.56
N ARG A 216 -6.87 -11.39 6.33
CA ARG A 216 -8.23 -11.66 5.85
C ARG A 216 -8.24 -12.38 4.50
N SER A 217 -7.42 -11.97 3.53
CA SER A 217 -7.39 -12.63 2.21
C SER A 217 -6.90 -14.07 2.29
N MET A 218 -5.77 -14.30 2.95
CA MET A 218 -5.15 -15.62 2.98
C MET A 218 -5.97 -16.59 3.83
N ARG A 219 -6.62 -16.15 4.91
CA ARG A 219 -7.56 -16.98 5.68
C ARG A 219 -8.88 -17.25 4.97
N HIS A 220 -9.39 -16.31 4.16
CA HIS A 220 -10.58 -16.54 3.34
C HIS A 220 -10.32 -17.66 2.32
N TRP A 221 -9.23 -17.53 1.56
CA TRP A 221 -8.77 -18.57 0.63
C TRP A 221 -8.52 -19.91 1.32
N ALA A 222 -7.85 -19.92 2.48
CA ALA A 222 -7.59 -21.15 3.23
C ALA A 222 -8.90 -21.83 3.69
N TYR A 223 -9.93 -21.05 4.03
CA TYR A 223 -11.26 -21.60 4.34
C TYR A 223 -11.97 -22.17 3.09
N GLU A 224 -11.93 -21.46 1.96
CA GLU A 224 -12.59 -21.89 0.71
C GLU A 224 -11.91 -23.10 0.06
N ALA A 225 -10.57 -23.10 0.00
CA ALA A 225 -9.77 -24.10 -0.71
C ALA A 225 -9.42 -25.33 0.16
N LEU A 226 -9.34 -25.18 1.48
CA LEU A 226 -8.87 -26.20 2.42
C LEU A 226 -9.88 -26.53 3.54
N GLY A 227 -11.02 -25.81 3.62
CA GLY A 227 -12.01 -25.95 4.69
C GLY A 227 -11.59 -25.39 6.05
N ASN A 228 -10.39 -24.80 6.16
CA ASN A 228 -9.79 -24.42 7.45
C ASN A 228 -9.07 -23.06 7.36
N SER A 229 -9.65 -22.02 7.94
CA SER A 229 -9.06 -20.68 8.01
C SER A 229 -7.80 -20.59 8.87
N LYS A 230 -7.49 -21.62 9.68
CA LYS A 230 -6.26 -21.78 10.48
C LYS A 230 -5.27 -22.79 9.88
N ALA A 231 -5.42 -23.15 8.60
CA ALA A 231 -4.37 -23.87 7.87
C ALA A 231 -3.09 -23.02 7.66
N LEU A 232 -3.22 -21.69 7.78
CA LEU A 232 -2.13 -20.73 7.78
C LEU A 232 -2.03 -20.03 9.14
N GLU A 233 -0.80 -19.79 9.61
CA GLU A 233 -0.49 -19.12 10.87
C GLU A 233 0.17 -17.76 10.61
N PHE A 234 -0.32 -16.71 11.25
CA PHE A 234 0.20 -15.35 11.06
C PHE A 234 0.96 -14.85 12.28
N VAL A 235 2.22 -14.50 12.07
CA VAL A 235 3.08 -13.78 13.03
C VAL A 235 3.15 -12.32 12.61
N VAL A 236 2.87 -11.38 13.50
CA VAL A 236 2.95 -9.94 13.21
C VAL A 236 3.95 -9.24 14.14
N MET A 237 4.63 -8.23 13.62
CA MET A 237 5.39 -7.28 14.43
C MET A 237 4.44 -6.19 14.94
N ALA A 238 4.54 -5.77 16.19
CA ALA A 238 3.71 -4.70 16.76
C ALA A 238 4.56 -3.76 17.64
N THR A 239 4.55 -2.45 17.38
CA THR A 239 5.18 -1.50 18.31
C THR A 239 4.26 -1.29 19.52
N ALA A 240 4.82 -0.80 20.64
CA ALA A 240 4.03 -0.36 21.78
C ALA A 240 2.91 0.63 21.38
N ALA A 241 3.14 1.47 20.36
CA ALA A 241 2.14 2.41 19.86
C ALA A 241 1.01 1.73 19.05
N ASP A 242 1.28 0.66 18.30
CA ASP A 242 0.25 -0.15 17.64
C ASP A 242 -0.61 -0.90 18.68
N ILE A 243 0.02 -1.37 19.77
CA ILE A 243 -0.62 -2.06 20.89
C ILE A 243 -1.53 -1.10 21.68
N ASP A 244 -0.99 0.06 22.09
CA ASP A 244 -1.75 1.12 22.76
C ASP A 244 -2.90 1.67 21.89
N ALA A 245 -2.75 1.59 20.57
CA ALA A 245 -3.78 1.97 19.61
C ALA A 245 -4.87 0.91 19.37
N ASN A 246 -4.73 -0.30 19.92
CA ASN A 246 -5.60 -1.45 19.65
C ASN A 246 -5.77 -1.69 18.14
N ALA A 247 -4.64 -1.79 17.42
CA ALA A 247 -4.64 -2.02 15.98
C ALA A 247 -5.19 -3.40 15.61
N GLU A 248 -6.14 -3.45 14.65
CA GLU A 248 -6.94 -4.65 14.33
C GLU A 248 -6.06 -5.85 13.92
N PHE A 249 -4.94 -5.62 13.23
CA PHE A 249 -4.06 -6.68 12.76
C PHE A 249 -3.42 -7.50 13.90
N ILE A 250 -3.26 -6.91 15.10
CA ILE A 250 -2.74 -7.60 16.28
C ILE A 250 -3.79 -8.58 16.83
N ALA A 251 -5.06 -8.16 16.84
CA ALA A 251 -6.18 -9.00 17.26
C ALA A 251 -6.53 -10.10 16.23
N GLU A 252 -6.19 -9.88 14.96
CA GLU A 252 -6.35 -10.89 13.91
C GLU A 252 -5.20 -11.89 13.82
N ALA A 253 -3.98 -11.56 14.25
CA ALA A 253 -2.83 -12.48 14.17
C ALA A 253 -3.01 -13.74 15.05
N ASP A 254 -2.30 -14.82 14.72
CA ASP A 254 -2.19 -15.98 15.63
C ASP A 254 -1.08 -15.75 16.67
N PHE A 255 -0.05 -14.98 16.31
CA PHE A 255 1.04 -14.55 17.20
C PHE A 255 1.42 -13.09 16.91
N TYR A 256 1.77 -12.32 17.94
CA TYR A 256 2.40 -11.01 17.77
C TYR A 256 3.73 -10.94 18.53
N VAL A 257 4.60 -10.04 18.07
CA VAL A 257 5.94 -9.81 18.61
C VAL A 257 6.09 -8.33 18.89
N GLU A 258 6.35 -7.96 20.15
CA GLU A 258 6.61 -6.55 20.50
C GLU A 258 7.96 -6.10 19.90
N VAL A 259 7.96 -4.97 19.20
CA VAL A 259 9.14 -4.43 18.50
C VAL A 259 9.44 -2.97 18.87
N PRO A 260 10.70 -2.50 18.72
CA PRO A 260 11.10 -1.18 19.19
C PRO A 260 10.24 -0.03 18.61
N PRO A 261 9.80 0.93 19.44
CA PRO A 261 8.95 2.03 19.00
C PRO A 261 9.72 3.10 18.19
N GLY A 262 8.98 4.06 17.66
CA GLY A 262 9.51 5.20 16.91
C GLY A 262 9.47 5.01 15.39
N PRO A 263 10.34 5.72 14.64
CA PRO A 263 10.38 5.66 13.18
C PRO A 263 10.53 4.23 12.63
N ASN A 264 10.00 3.98 11.43
CA ASN A 264 9.91 2.64 10.87
C ASN A 264 11.28 1.94 10.67
N SER A 265 12.37 2.71 10.56
CA SER A 265 13.77 2.24 10.57
C SER A 265 14.13 1.39 11.78
N ASN A 266 13.41 1.54 12.89
CA ASN A 266 13.64 0.79 14.13
C ASN A 266 12.96 -0.59 14.10
N ASN A 267 11.85 -0.71 13.36
CA ASN A 267 10.90 -1.83 13.41
C ASN A 267 10.60 -2.40 12.00
N TYR A 268 9.52 -1.98 11.33
CA TYR A 268 9.01 -2.57 10.09
C TYR A 268 9.95 -2.41 8.88
N ALA A 269 10.89 -1.47 8.91
CA ALA A 269 11.94 -1.31 7.90
C ALA A 269 13.32 -1.84 8.36
N ASN A 270 13.40 -2.43 9.56
CA ASN A 270 14.65 -2.95 10.14
C ASN A 270 14.93 -4.38 9.67
N LEU A 271 15.75 -4.53 8.64
CA LEU A 271 16.10 -5.81 8.03
C LEU A 271 16.64 -6.85 9.03
N HIS A 272 17.47 -6.44 9.98
CA HIS A 272 18.00 -7.35 11.01
C HIS A 272 16.88 -7.88 11.90
N LEU A 273 15.98 -6.99 12.35
CA LEU A 273 14.87 -7.38 13.21
C LEU A 273 13.89 -8.31 12.49
N ILE A 274 13.52 -8.01 11.25
CA ILE A 274 12.61 -8.85 10.46
C ILE A 274 13.18 -10.27 10.29
N VAL A 275 14.48 -10.37 9.95
CA VAL A 275 15.20 -11.65 9.82
C VAL A 275 15.25 -12.39 11.16
N GLN A 276 15.63 -11.71 12.24
CA GLN A 276 15.69 -12.28 13.58
C GLN A 276 14.32 -12.79 14.04
N THR A 277 13.24 -12.05 13.77
CA THR A 277 11.86 -12.46 14.08
C THR A 277 11.46 -13.68 13.25
N ALA A 278 11.78 -13.72 11.96
CA ALA A 278 11.49 -14.86 11.08
C ALA A 278 12.21 -16.15 11.53
N GLU A 279 13.48 -16.06 11.93
CA GLU A 279 14.20 -17.21 12.49
C GLU A 279 13.65 -17.62 13.86
N THR A 280 13.40 -16.67 14.77
CA THR A 280 12.94 -16.93 16.15
C THR A 280 11.55 -17.59 16.20
N TYR A 281 10.65 -17.20 15.28
CA TYR A 281 9.30 -17.76 15.20
C TYR A 281 9.17 -18.89 14.17
N GLU A 282 10.29 -19.37 13.60
CA GLU A 282 10.32 -20.44 12.61
C GLU A 282 9.39 -20.19 11.40
N CYS A 283 9.39 -18.96 10.88
CA CYS A 283 8.51 -18.57 9.77
C CYS A 283 8.98 -19.18 8.45
N ASP A 284 8.06 -19.83 7.74
CA ASP A 284 8.31 -20.40 6.41
C ASP A 284 8.40 -19.30 5.35
N ALA A 285 7.72 -18.17 5.58
CA ALA A 285 7.76 -17.02 4.68
C ALA A 285 7.65 -15.65 5.38
N VAL A 286 8.07 -14.60 4.67
CA VAL A 286 7.80 -13.19 4.98
C VAL A 286 6.90 -12.58 3.90
N TRP A 287 5.78 -11.98 4.30
CA TRP A 287 4.97 -11.11 3.46
C TRP A 287 5.23 -9.63 3.82
N PRO A 288 5.67 -8.78 2.87
CA PRO A 288 6.04 -7.40 3.17
C PRO A 288 4.95 -6.37 2.89
N GLY A 289 3.92 -6.70 2.11
CA GLY A 289 2.89 -5.75 1.67
C GLY A 289 3.47 -4.57 0.89
N TRP A 290 3.26 -3.35 1.41
CA TRP A 290 3.70 -2.09 0.81
C TRP A 290 4.30 -1.12 1.85
N GLY A 291 5.18 -0.23 1.41
CA GLY A 291 5.96 0.63 2.31
C GLY A 291 7.01 -0.14 3.12
N HIS A 292 7.57 0.49 4.15
CA HIS A 292 8.58 -0.11 5.04
C HIS A 292 9.73 -0.80 4.27
N ALA A 293 9.98 -2.10 4.48
CA ALA A 293 11.02 -2.86 3.78
C ALA A 293 10.58 -3.49 2.43
N SER A 294 9.34 -3.28 1.96
CA SER A 294 8.77 -4.01 0.80
C SER A 294 9.50 -3.81 -0.53
N GLU A 295 10.17 -2.67 -0.73
CA GLU A 295 10.98 -2.37 -1.93
C GLU A 295 12.48 -2.64 -1.72
N ASN A 296 12.90 -3.07 -0.52
CA ASN A 296 14.31 -3.27 -0.20
C ASN A 296 14.80 -4.65 -0.63
N HIS A 297 15.36 -4.74 -1.85
CA HIS A 297 15.93 -5.95 -2.46
C HIS A 297 16.89 -6.75 -1.56
N ARG A 298 17.51 -6.12 -0.55
CA ARG A 298 18.44 -6.80 0.36
C ARG A 298 17.72 -7.74 1.33
N LEU A 299 16.47 -7.45 1.69
CA LEU A 299 15.70 -8.30 2.61
C LEU A 299 15.48 -9.72 2.04
N PRO A 300 14.90 -9.92 0.84
CA PRO A 300 14.78 -11.26 0.27
C PRO A 300 16.12 -11.91 -0.05
N ALA A 301 17.15 -11.13 -0.40
CA ALA A 301 18.50 -11.68 -0.58
C ALA A 301 19.07 -12.27 0.73
N ILE A 302 18.84 -11.63 1.87
CA ILE A 302 19.25 -12.16 3.19
C ILE A 302 18.41 -13.39 3.56
N LEU A 303 17.07 -13.33 3.39
CA LEU A 303 16.16 -14.46 3.69
C LEU A 303 16.55 -15.74 2.93
N GLN A 304 17.03 -15.62 1.69
CA GLN A 304 17.54 -16.75 0.89
C GLN A 304 18.82 -17.40 1.45
N THR A 305 19.59 -16.71 2.31
CA THR A 305 20.85 -17.22 2.90
C THR A 305 20.67 -17.89 4.27
N LEU A 306 19.46 -17.83 4.84
CA LEU A 306 19.17 -18.40 6.17
C LEU A 306 19.19 -19.93 6.17
N LYS A 307 19.50 -20.52 7.33
CA LYS A 307 19.56 -21.98 7.50
C LYS A 307 18.20 -22.66 7.30
N ARG A 308 17.16 -22.10 7.91
CA ARG A 308 15.77 -22.31 7.50
C ARG A 308 15.52 -21.35 6.33
N LYS A 309 15.31 -21.87 5.13
CA LYS A 309 15.02 -21.02 3.96
C LYS A 309 13.63 -20.40 4.11
N THR A 310 13.58 -19.14 4.56
CA THR A 310 12.33 -18.38 4.62
C THR A 310 12.04 -17.75 3.26
N ILE A 311 10.88 -18.03 2.69
CA ILE A 311 10.47 -17.55 1.37
C ILE A 311 9.98 -16.10 1.44
N TRP A 312 10.30 -15.31 0.41
CA TRP A 312 9.74 -13.97 0.22
C TRP A 312 8.45 -14.05 -0.60
N ILE A 313 7.35 -13.51 -0.06
CA ILE A 313 6.07 -13.41 -0.78
C ILE A 313 6.04 -12.07 -1.51
N GLY A 314 6.85 -11.98 -2.56
CA GLY A 314 7.10 -10.79 -3.36
C GLY A 314 8.12 -11.07 -4.48
N PRO A 315 8.61 -10.04 -5.19
CA PRO A 315 9.48 -10.25 -6.35
C PRO A 315 10.90 -10.69 -6.00
N SER A 316 11.59 -11.26 -6.99
CA SER A 316 12.99 -11.71 -6.84
C SER A 316 13.91 -10.52 -6.47
N PRO A 317 14.94 -10.73 -5.62
CA PRO A 317 15.92 -9.68 -5.28
C PRO A 317 16.51 -8.99 -6.51
N GLN A 318 16.72 -9.75 -7.58
CA GLN A 318 17.28 -9.33 -8.86
C GLN A 318 16.32 -8.39 -9.59
N ALA A 319 15.03 -8.75 -9.70
CA ALA A 319 14.02 -7.87 -10.30
C ALA A 319 13.77 -6.60 -9.46
N MET A 320 13.80 -6.71 -8.12
CA MET A 320 13.70 -5.55 -7.23
C MET A 320 14.91 -4.60 -7.38
N LEU A 321 16.12 -5.14 -7.53
CA LEU A 321 17.34 -4.36 -7.79
C LEU A 321 17.31 -3.71 -9.18
N ALA A 322 16.82 -4.42 -10.20
CA ALA A 322 16.74 -3.92 -11.56
C ALA A 322 15.68 -2.80 -11.72
N LEU A 323 14.51 -2.95 -11.07
CA LEU A 323 13.37 -2.06 -11.29
C LEU A 323 13.10 -1.03 -10.18
N GLY A 324 13.69 -1.18 -8.99
CA GLY A 324 13.46 -0.26 -7.87
C GLY A 324 14.11 1.12 -8.00
N ASP A 325 15.08 1.28 -8.90
CA ASP A 325 15.67 2.60 -9.24
C ASP A 325 14.97 3.21 -10.46
N LYS A 326 14.66 4.51 -10.41
CA LYS A 326 13.89 5.21 -11.45
C LYS A 326 14.68 5.44 -12.74
N ILE A 327 16.01 5.51 -12.66
CA ILE A 327 16.90 5.68 -13.81
C ILE A 327 17.16 4.31 -14.45
N GLY A 328 17.44 3.29 -13.63
CA GLY A 328 17.67 1.93 -14.06
C GLY A 328 16.43 1.29 -14.71
N SER A 329 15.26 1.42 -14.09
CA SER A 329 13.99 0.94 -14.68
C SER A 329 13.66 1.65 -15.99
N ALA A 330 13.90 2.96 -16.11
CA ALA A 330 13.70 3.69 -17.37
C ALA A 330 14.66 3.22 -18.49
N VAL A 331 15.95 3.00 -18.18
CA VAL A 331 16.92 2.41 -19.13
C VAL A 331 16.49 1.01 -19.56
N ILE A 332 16.00 0.17 -18.64
CA ILE A 332 15.48 -1.17 -18.95
C ILE A 332 14.25 -1.06 -19.86
N ALA A 333 13.27 -0.22 -19.51
CA ALA A 333 12.03 -0.01 -20.26
C ALA A 333 12.31 0.33 -21.74
N GLN A 334 13.16 1.32 -22.00
CA GLN A 334 13.50 1.67 -23.39
C GLN A 334 14.30 0.57 -24.10
N SER A 335 15.13 -0.19 -23.38
CA SER A 335 15.88 -1.33 -23.94
C SER A 335 14.98 -2.51 -24.35
N VAL A 336 13.77 -2.63 -23.79
CA VAL A 336 12.77 -3.67 -24.13
C VAL A 336 11.60 -3.14 -24.96
N ASN A 337 11.76 -1.95 -25.57
CA ASN A 337 10.74 -1.29 -26.39
C ASN A 337 9.42 -1.07 -25.62
N VAL A 338 9.52 -0.54 -24.40
CA VAL A 338 8.43 0.14 -23.71
C VAL A 338 8.60 1.66 -23.93
N PRO A 339 7.57 2.41 -24.33
CA PRO A 339 7.67 3.85 -24.50
C PRO A 339 8.03 4.56 -23.19
N CYS A 340 8.96 5.52 -23.22
CA CYS A 340 9.31 6.38 -22.08
C CYS A 340 9.10 7.86 -22.46
N VAL A 341 8.85 8.72 -21.47
CA VAL A 341 8.83 10.17 -21.73
C VAL A 341 10.24 10.67 -22.10
N PRO A 342 10.39 11.70 -22.95
CA PRO A 342 11.71 12.24 -23.28
C PRO A 342 12.47 12.69 -22.03
N TRP A 343 13.65 12.13 -21.80
CA TRP A 343 14.41 12.26 -20.56
C TRP A 343 15.93 12.24 -20.79
N SER A 344 16.73 12.59 -19.78
CA SER A 344 18.20 12.72 -19.89
C SER A 344 18.88 11.44 -20.36
N GLY A 345 18.35 10.26 -19.98
CA GLY A 345 18.82 8.95 -20.43
C GLY A 345 18.21 8.43 -21.73
N MET A 346 17.47 9.23 -22.52
CA MET A 346 16.79 8.73 -23.73
C MET A 346 17.72 8.04 -24.74
N ASP A 347 19.01 8.42 -24.76
CA ASP A 347 20.04 7.87 -25.64
C ASP A 347 20.71 6.59 -25.07
N VAL A 348 20.29 6.09 -23.89
CA VAL A 348 20.98 5.04 -23.11
C VAL A 348 20.19 3.72 -23.08
N THR A 349 20.60 2.76 -23.91
CA THR A 349 20.07 1.37 -23.90
C THR A 349 21.13 0.36 -23.45
N VAL A 350 20.69 -0.83 -23.03
CA VAL A 350 21.54 -1.97 -22.64
C VAL A 350 21.08 -3.27 -23.27
N ASP A 351 22.02 -4.16 -23.57
CA ASP A 351 21.72 -5.58 -23.83
C ASP A 351 21.59 -6.31 -22.49
N LEU A 352 20.36 -6.65 -22.11
CA LEU A 352 20.06 -7.36 -20.86
C LEU A 352 20.68 -8.76 -20.79
N SER A 353 21.04 -9.38 -21.91
CA SER A 353 21.75 -10.67 -21.91
C SER A 353 23.18 -10.59 -21.37
N GLN A 354 23.74 -9.37 -21.29
CA GLN A 354 25.08 -9.08 -20.76
C GLN A 354 25.04 -8.49 -19.35
N VAL A 355 23.86 -8.22 -18.79
CA VAL A 355 23.68 -7.69 -17.43
C VAL A 355 23.65 -8.85 -16.44
N ASP A 356 24.49 -8.79 -15.41
CA ASP A 356 24.43 -9.71 -14.27
C ASP A 356 23.24 -9.35 -13.37
N PRO A 357 22.17 -10.17 -13.27
CA PRO A 357 20.98 -9.83 -12.50
C PRO A 357 21.25 -9.68 -11.00
N THR A 358 22.35 -10.24 -10.49
CA THR A 358 22.77 -10.09 -9.08
C THR A 358 23.45 -8.75 -8.78
N LYS A 359 23.88 -8.02 -9.81
CA LYS A 359 24.56 -6.71 -9.70
C LYS A 359 23.74 -5.55 -10.25
N GLY A 360 22.77 -5.82 -11.13
CA GLY A 360 21.99 -4.79 -11.81
C GLY A 360 22.81 -4.04 -12.87
N LEU A 361 22.34 -2.86 -13.27
CA LEU A 361 23.02 -2.03 -14.27
C LEU A 361 24.35 -1.47 -13.74
N SER A 362 25.32 -1.28 -14.65
CA SER A 362 26.61 -0.71 -14.26
C SER A 362 26.49 0.75 -13.82
N GLN A 363 27.35 1.19 -12.90
CA GLN A 363 27.43 2.60 -12.50
C GLN A 363 27.72 3.52 -13.69
N GLN A 364 28.46 3.05 -14.71
CA GLN A 364 28.71 3.80 -15.94
C GLN A 364 27.42 4.00 -16.77
N THR A 365 26.58 2.96 -16.87
CA THR A 365 25.27 3.03 -17.52
C THR A 365 24.36 4.03 -16.82
N LEU A 366 24.24 3.93 -15.49
CA LEU A 366 23.40 4.83 -14.70
C LEU A 366 23.91 6.27 -14.79
N ALA A 367 25.21 6.50 -14.63
CA ALA A 367 25.82 7.83 -14.72
C ALA A 367 25.66 8.48 -16.11
N ALA A 368 25.62 7.69 -17.20
CA ALA A 368 25.37 8.19 -18.55
C ALA A 368 23.93 8.69 -18.77
N ALA A 369 22.97 8.24 -17.96
CA ALA A 369 21.58 8.71 -17.98
C ALA A 369 21.31 9.89 -17.02
N CYS A 370 22.28 10.23 -16.16
CA CYS A 370 22.19 11.29 -15.17
C CYS A 370 22.66 12.65 -15.71
N VAL A 371 22.25 13.71 -15.01
CA VAL A 371 22.86 15.05 -15.09
C VAL A 371 23.77 15.27 -13.88
N GLN A 372 24.91 15.95 -14.06
CA GLN A 372 25.89 16.20 -12.99
C GLN A 372 25.99 17.69 -12.62
N SER A 373 25.45 18.57 -13.46
CA SER A 373 25.46 20.02 -13.31
C SER A 373 24.20 20.67 -13.88
N ALA A 374 23.96 21.92 -13.47
CA ALA A 374 22.92 22.76 -14.07
C ALA A 374 23.15 23.03 -15.58
N LYS A 375 24.39 22.89 -16.09
CA LYS A 375 24.66 22.96 -17.53
C LYS A 375 24.10 21.74 -18.25
N ASP A 376 24.30 20.54 -17.71
CA ASP A 376 23.79 19.31 -18.33
C ASP A 376 22.26 19.31 -18.33
N VAL A 377 21.63 19.92 -17.31
CA VAL A 377 20.19 20.19 -17.31
C VAL A 377 19.79 21.14 -18.45
N LEU A 378 20.50 22.25 -18.66
CA LEU A 378 20.22 23.18 -19.78
C LEU A 378 20.37 22.48 -21.14
N ASP A 379 21.44 21.70 -21.32
CA ASP A 379 21.70 20.94 -22.55
C ASP A 379 20.62 19.84 -22.77
N CYS A 380 20.13 19.19 -21.70
CA CYS A 380 18.98 18.29 -21.76
C CYS A 380 17.67 19.02 -22.09
N CYS A 381 17.41 20.19 -21.49
CA CYS A 381 16.23 21.00 -21.79
C CYS A 381 16.20 21.48 -23.24
N ALA A 382 17.36 21.73 -23.85
CA ALA A 382 17.46 22.08 -25.27
C ALA A 382 17.08 20.90 -26.20
N LYS A 383 17.26 19.65 -25.77
CA LYS A 383 16.74 18.44 -26.46
C LYS A 383 15.26 18.19 -26.18
N ILE A 384 14.85 18.27 -24.91
CA ILE A 384 13.56 17.78 -24.37
C ILE A 384 12.43 18.80 -24.54
N GLY A 385 12.74 20.10 -24.41
CA GLY A 385 11.75 21.19 -24.39
C GLY A 385 11.07 21.40 -23.02
N TYR A 386 10.79 22.66 -22.69
CA TYR A 386 10.12 23.05 -21.45
C TYR A 386 8.59 22.86 -21.52
N PRO A 387 7.88 22.69 -20.37
CA PRO A 387 8.42 22.46 -19.03
C PRO A 387 9.05 21.07 -18.83
N VAL A 388 9.97 20.98 -17.87
CA VAL A 388 10.61 19.73 -17.43
C VAL A 388 10.46 19.53 -15.92
N MET A 389 10.69 18.30 -15.48
CA MET A 389 10.91 17.95 -14.08
C MET A 389 12.38 17.55 -13.89
N ILE A 390 13.09 18.22 -12.98
CA ILE A 390 14.35 17.74 -12.42
C ILE A 390 13.98 16.82 -11.24
N LYS A 391 14.56 15.63 -11.17
CA LYS A 391 14.27 14.62 -10.13
C LYS A 391 15.56 13.97 -9.61
N ALA A 392 15.68 13.80 -8.30
CA ALA A 392 16.59 12.82 -7.69
C ALA A 392 15.96 11.42 -7.73
N SER A 393 16.75 10.37 -7.99
CA SER A 393 16.21 8.99 -8.09
C SER A 393 15.67 8.47 -6.75
N GLU A 394 16.44 8.68 -5.68
CA GLU A 394 16.08 8.27 -4.30
C GLU A 394 15.13 9.28 -3.62
N GLY A 395 14.58 10.23 -4.39
CA GLY A 395 13.57 11.18 -3.94
C GLY A 395 12.24 10.50 -3.63
N GLY A 396 12.02 10.17 -2.35
CA GLY A 396 10.75 9.63 -1.82
C GLY A 396 9.75 10.72 -1.40
N GLY A 397 8.45 10.44 -1.55
CA GLY A 397 7.38 11.32 -1.03
C GLY A 397 7.36 12.74 -1.63
N GLY A 398 7.75 12.88 -2.89
CA GLY A 398 7.84 14.18 -3.58
C GLY A 398 9.14 14.97 -3.32
N LYS A 399 10.03 14.48 -2.45
CA LYS A 399 11.32 15.13 -2.17
C LYS A 399 12.27 15.08 -3.35
N GLY A 400 13.10 16.10 -3.50
CA GLY A 400 14.11 16.16 -4.57
C GLY A 400 13.51 16.28 -5.97
N ILE A 401 12.31 16.85 -6.09
CA ILE A 401 11.63 17.08 -7.36
C ILE A 401 11.39 18.57 -7.55
N ARG A 402 11.72 19.12 -8.72
CA ARG A 402 11.41 20.51 -9.11
C ARG A 402 10.88 20.59 -10.53
N ARG A 403 9.76 21.30 -10.72
CA ARG A 403 9.27 21.75 -12.02
C ARG A 403 10.11 22.93 -12.48
N VAL A 404 10.44 22.97 -13.77
CA VAL A 404 11.15 24.06 -14.42
C VAL A 404 10.44 24.42 -15.73
N THR A 405 10.19 25.70 -15.97
CA THR A 405 9.42 26.24 -17.10
C THR A 405 10.26 27.01 -18.12
N ASN A 406 11.47 27.43 -17.74
CA ASN A 406 12.40 28.21 -18.55
C ASN A 406 13.86 27.95 -18.12
N ALA A 407 14.81 28.52 -18.86
CA ALA A 407 16.24 28.32 -18.61
C ALA A 407 16.79 29.04 -17.36
N GLU A 408 16.15 30.12 -16.91
CA GLU A 408 16.62 30.94 -15.79
C GLU A 408 16.40 30.22 -14.45
N GLU A 409 15.28 29.51 -14.32
CA GLU A 409 14.93 28.66 -13.17
C GLU A 409 15.89 27.47 -12.94
N VAL A 410 16.59 26.99 -13.98
CA VAL A 410 17.36 25.72 -13.94
C VAL A 410 18.44 25.71 -12.85
N ALA A 411 19.21 26.80 -12.72
CA ALA A 411 20.39 26.83 -11.86
C ALA A 411 20.04 26.73 -10.36
N ASP A 412 18.90 27.28 -9.96
CA ASP A 412 18.40 27.22 -8.59
C ASP A 412 17.58 25.95 -8.35
N ALA A 413 16.76 25.52 -9.32
CA ALA A 413 16.01 24.26 -9.24
C ALA A 413 16.92 23.04 -9.08
N TYR A 414 18.00 22.95 -9.87
CA TYR A 414 19.00 21.89 -9.75
C TYR A 414 19.68 21.89 -8.37
N ARG A 415 20.12 23.08 -7.90
CA ARG A 415 20.76 23.24 -6.59
C ARG A 415 19.84 22.83 -5.44
N GLN A 416 18.54 23.13 -5.55
CA GLN A 416 17.55 22.70 -4.56
C GLN A 416 17.40 21.18 -4.53
N VAL A 417 17.29 20.50 -5.69
CA VAL A 417 17.19 19.03 -5.76
C VAL A 417 18.41 18.36 -5.10
N VAL A 418 19.62 18.76 -5.48
CA VAL A 418 20.88 18.19 -4.95
C VAL A 418 21.04 18.44 -3.44
N ASN A 419 20.63 19.61 -2.95
CA ASN A 419 20.73 19.93 -1.52
C ASN A 419 19.68 19.19 -0.66
N GLU A 420 18.51 18.88 -1.25
CA GLU A 420 17.40 18.20 -0.57
C GLU A 420 17.61 16.68 -0.48
N VAL A 421 18.21 16.06 -1.50
CA VAL A 421 18.53 14.63 -1.55
C VAL A 421 20.02 14.44 -1.87
N LYS A 422 20.86 14.77 -0.89
CA LYS A 422 22.33 14.78 -1.03
C LYS A 422 22.89 13.42 -1.44
N GLY A 423 23.77 13.43 -2.44
CA GLY A 423 24.44 12.23 -2.97
C GLY A 423 23.61 11.43 -3.98
N SER A 424 22.31 11.73 -4.14
CA SER A 424 21.44 10.98 -5.03
C SER A 424 21.67 11.32 -6.51
N PRO A 425 21.62 10.33 -7.42
CA PRO A 425 21.65 10.56 -8.85
C PRO A 425 20.47 11.45 -9.30
N VAL A 426 20.76 12.47 -10.13
CA VAL A 426 19.75 13.41 -10.65
C VAL A 426 19.52 13.17 -12.14
N PHE A 427 18.27 13.21 -12.56
CA PHE A 427 17.84 13.10 -13.96
C PHE A 427 16.81 14.19 -14.32
N VAL A 428 16.58 14.37 -15.62
CA VAL A 428 15.64 15.36 -16.16
C VAL A 428 14.64 14.63 -17.06
N MET A 429 13.35 14.92 -16.95
CA MET A 429 12.31 14.38 -17.83
C MET A 429 11.30 15.44 -18.26
N ARG A 430 10.71 15.27 -19.45
CA ARG A 430 9.59 16.08 -19.95
C ARG A 430 8.48 16.11 -18.92
N MET A 431 7.99 17.30 -18.54
CA MET A 431 6.74 17.39 -17.79
C MET A 431 5.58 17.21 -18.76
N VAL A 432 4.87 16.08 -18.66
CA VAL A 432 3.58 15.88 -19.33
C VAL A 432 2.49 16.56 -18.48
N SER A 433 1.56 17.23 -19.14
CA SER A 433 0.40 17.90 -18.51
C SER A 433 -0.89 17.34 -19.09
N ASP A 434 -1.97 17.37 -18.30
CA ASP A 434 -3.31 16.87 -18.65
C ASP A 434 -3.35 15.34 -18.95
N CYS A 435 -2.33 14.61 -18.52
CA CYS A 435 -2.26 13.15 -18.62
C CYS A 435 -3.01 12.45 -17.50
N ARG A 436 -3.47 11.21 -17.78
CA ARG A 436 -3.94 10.25 -16.79
C ARG A 436 -2.74 9.47 -16.22
N HIS A 437 -2.83 9.09 -14.95
CA HIS A 437 -1.94 8.11 -14.33
C HIS A 437 -2.65 6.77 -14.37
N LEU A 438 -2.14 5.85 -15.21
CA LEU A 438 -2.74 4.54 -15.46
C LEU A 438 -1.78 3.43 -15.08
N GLU A 439 -2.33 2.29 -14.69
CA GLU A 439 -1.57 1.18 -14.10
C GLU A 439 -1.94 -0.15 -14.72
N VAL A 440 -0.97 -1.06 -14.79
CA VAL A 440 -1.19 -2.47 -15.11
C VAL A 440 -0.83 -3.32 -13.89
N GLN A 441 -1.79 -4.09 -13.38
CA GLN A 441 -1.50 -5.12 -12.38
C GLN A 441 -0.77 -6.28 -13.05
N LEU A 442 0.37 -6.67 -12.49
CA LEU A 442 1.15 -7.81 -12.96
C LEU A 442 1.12 -8.95 -11.94
N LEU A 443 1.21 -10.17 -12.45
CA LEU A 443 1.56 -11.38 -11.71
C LEU A 443 2.53 -12.21 -12.55
N ALA A 444 3.62 -12.68 -11.95
CA ALA A 444 4.61 -13.55 -12.61
C ALA A 444 4.95 -14.77 -11.75
N ASP A 445 5.40 -15.86 -12.36
CA ASP A 445 5.83 -17.09 -11.67
C ASP A 445 7.22 -17.59 -12.09
N LYS A 446 7.69 -18.63 -11.39
CA LYS A 446 9.04 -19.20 -11.50
C LYS A 446 9.34 -19.92 -12.82
N SER A 447 8.36 -20.07 -13.72
CA SER A 447 8.60 -20.48 -15.11
C SER A 447 9.09 -19.32 -16.00
N GLY A 448 9.06 -18.07 -15.50
CA GLY A 448 9.28 -16.85 -16.28
C GLY A 448 8.00 -16.33 -16.96
N ARG A 449 6.86 -17.01 -16.76
CA ARG A 449 5.56 -16.56 -17.23
C ARG A 449 5.09 -15.33 -16.45
N CYS A 450 4.60 -14.32 -17.16
CA CYS A 450 3.92 -13.16 -16.61
C CYS A 450 2.55 -12.95 -17.28
N VAL A 451 1.61 -12.34 -16.56
CA VAL A 451 0.30 -11.90 -17.05
C VAL A 451 -0.04 -10.51 -16.53
N SER A 452 -0.80 -9.76 -17.32
CA SER A 452 -1.63 -8.68 -16.79
C SER A 452 -2.85 -9.27 -16.08
N LEU A 453 -3.27 -8.64 -14.99
CA LEU A 453 -4.54 -8.91 -14.31
C LEU A 453 -5.50 -7.73 -14.50
N GLY A 454 -5.42 -7.08 -15.66
CA GLY A 454 -6.12 -5.84 -15.95
C GLY A 454 -5.46 -4.60 -15.36
N SER A 455 -6.17 -3.46 -15.48
CA SER A 455 -5.61 -2.13 -15.34
C SER A 455 -6.46 -1.20 -14.46
N ARG A 456 -5.84 -0.15 -13.90
CA ARG A 456 -6.47 0.86 -13.02
C ARG A 456 -6.18 2.28 -13.52
N ASP A 457 -7.09 3.21 -13.25
CA ASP A 457 -6.88 4.65 -13.39
C ASP A 457 -6.80 5.27 -11.99
N CYS A 458 -5.64 5.85 -11.69
CA CYS A 458 -5.31 6.44 -10.39
C CYS A 458 -4.91 7.91 -10.55
N SER A 459 -5.51 8.60 -11.54
CA SER A 459 -5.24 10.01 -11.87
C SER A 459 -5.65 11.00 -10.78
N ILE A 460 -6.54 10.61 -9.86
CA ILE A 460 -7.05 11.50 -8.81
C ILE A 460 -6.06 11.53 -7.64
N GLN A 461 -5.07 12.41 -7.77
CA GLN A 461 -3.95 12.54 -6.84
C GLN A 461 -3.84 13.95 -6.24
N ARG A 462 -3.50 14.02 -4.94
CA ARG A 462 -3.12 15.26 -4.25
C ARG A 462 -1.61 15.22 -3.97
N ARG A 463 -0.81 16.09 -4.58
CA ARG A 463 0.65 16.18 -4.34
C ARG A 463 1.35 14.80 -4.47
N CYS A 464 1.01 14.04 -5.51
CA CYS A 464 1.45 12.67 -5.77
C CYS A 464 0.96 11.58 -4.78
N GLN A 465 0.12 11.92 -3.80
CA GLN A 465 -0.65 10.94 -3.04
C GLN A 465 -1.92 10.56 -3.82
N LYS A 466 -2.10 9.28 -4.17
CA LYS A 466 -3.36 8.75 -4.74
C LYS A 466 -4.48 8.85 -3.70
N ILE A 467 -5.71 9.16 -4.13
CA ILE A 467 -6.86 9.44 -3.26
C ILE A 467 -8.12 8.64 -3.65
N ILE A 468 -8.37 8.54 -4.96
CA ILE A 468 -9.41 7.72 -5.59
C ILE A 468 -8.75 6.93 -6.72
N GLU A 469 -9.05 5.65 -6.79
CA GLU A 469 -8.54 4.68 -7.76
C GLU A 469 -9.73 3.91 -8.38
N GLU A 470 -9.77 3.75 -9.70
CA GLU A 470 -10.90 3.13 -10.38
C GLU A 470 -10.47 2.09 -11.42
N GLY A 471 -11.32 1.11 -11.72
CA GLY A 471 -10.98 0.01 -12.63
C GLY A 471 -12.20 -0.78 -13.16
N PRO A 472 -12.12 -1.37 -14.37
CA PRO A 472 -11.01 -1.26 -15.32
C PRO A 472 -10.89 0.15 -15.91
N VAL A 473 -9.74 0.46 -16.53
CA VAL A 473 -9.49 1.76 -17.17
C VAL A 473 -10.58 2.09 -18.20
N VAL A 474 -11.18 3.27 -18.08
CA VAL A 474 -12.13 3.81 -19.08
C VAL A 474 -11.59 5.03 -19.85
N ALA A 475 -10.48 5.63 -19.40
CA ALA A 475 -9.94 6.86 -19.97
C ALA A 475 -9.10 6.65 -21.24
N ALA A 476 -8.69 5.41 -21.53
CA ALA A 476 -7.92 5.02 -22.71
C ALA A 476 -8.70 4.01 -23.57
N PRO A 477 -8.56 4.02 -24.90
CA PRO A 477 -9.13 2.99 -25.78
C PRO A 477 -8.62 1.58 -25.41
N PRO A 478 -9.43 0.52 -25.55
CA PRO A 478 -9.01 -0.85 -25.21
C PRO A 478 -7.74 -1.33 -25.92
N GLU A 479 -7.49 -0.87 -27.15
CA GLU A 479 -6.25 -1.16 -27.88
C GLU A 479 -5.01 -0.57 -27.19
N VAL A 480 -5.11 0.66 -26.67
CA VAL A 480 -4.02 1.32 -25.92
C VAL A 480 -3.79 0.61 -24.59
N VAL A 481 -4.86 0.18 -23.91
CA VAL A 481 -4.78 -0.63 -22.69
C VAL A 481 -4.07 -1.96 -22.97
N SER A 482 -4.41 -2.66 -24.06
CA SER A 482 -3.70 -3.88 -24.48
C SER A 482 -2.21 -3.63 -24.73
N GLN A 483 -1.86 -2.54 -25.42
CA GLN A 483 -0.46 -2.18 -25.68
C GLN A 483 0.32 -1.86 -24.39
N MET A 484 -0.32 -1.24 -23.39
CA MET A 484 0.23 -1.03 -22.06
C MET A 484 0.41 -2.34 -21.28
N GLU A 485 -0.56 -3.25 -21.35
CA GLU A 485 -0.50 -4.55 -20.70
C GLU A 485 0.60 -5.44 -21.29
N ASP A 486 0.72 -5.48 -22.62
CA ASP A 486 1.83 -6.13 -23.33
C ASP A 486 3.19 -5.51 -22.95
N ALA A 487 3.26 -4.17 -22.86
CA ALA A 487 4.48 -3.44 -22.48
C ALA A 487 4.93 -3.78 -21.04
N ALA A 488 3.99 -3.79 -20.10
CA ALA A 488 4.24 -4.15 -18.72
C ALA A 488 4.71 -5.61 -18.58
N CYS A 489 4.07 -6.54 -19.29
CA CYS A 489 4.46 -7.95 -19.29
C CYS A 489 5.86 -8.16 -19.89
N ARG A 490 6.19 -7.52 -21.03
CA ARG A 490 7.55 -7.56 -21.62
C ARG A 490 8.61 -7.11 -20.63
N MET A 491 8.37 -6.01 -19.93
CA MET A 491 9.32 -5.45 -18.96
C MET A 491 9.54 -6.36 -17.74
N ALA A 492 8.48 -6.98 -17.23
CA ALA A 492 8.56 -7.92 -16.11
C ALA A 492 9.32 -9.21 -16.51
N MET A 493 8.99 -9.81 -17.65
CA MET A 493 9.68 -11.01 -18.15
C MET A 493 11.17 -10.76 -18.40
N ALA A 494 11.54 -9.57 -18.92
CA ALA A 494 12.91 -9.23 -19.25
C ALA A 494 13.87 -9.09 -18.06
N VAL A 495 13.35 -8.95 -16.83
CA VAL A 495 14.17 -8.88 -15.60
C VAL A 495 14.07 -10.12 -14.70
N GLY A 496 13.33 -11.16 -15.13
CA GLY A 496 13.03 -12.31 -14.26
C GLY A 496 12.19 -11.92 -13.05
N TYR A 497 11.15 -11.12 -13.27
CA TYR A 497 10.20 -10.73 -12.23
C TYR A 497 9.41 -11.94 -11.73
N GLU A 498 9.12 -11.99 -10.43
CA GLU A 498 8.29 -13.01 -9.79
C GLU A 498 7.18 -12.33 -8.98
N ASN A 499 6.11 -13.07 -8.69
CA ASN A 499 5.02 -12.64 -7.81
C ASN A 499 4.28 -11.39 -8.35
N ALA A 500 3.56 -10.66 -7.48
CA ALA A 500 2.75 -9.50 -7.88
C ALA A 500 3.59 -8.22 -8.04
N GLY A 501 3.15 -7.34 -8.96
CA GLY A 501 3.76 -6.03 -9.20
C GLY A 501 2.77 -5.04 -9.83
N THR A 502 3.18 -3.79 -10.00
CA THR A 502 2.42 -2.84 -10.83
C THR A 502 3.35 -2.00 -11.68
N CYS A 503 3.07 -1.95 -12.99
CA CYS A 503 3.74 -1.05 -13.93
C CYS A 503 2.88 0.21 -14.07
N GLU A 504 3.45 1.38 -13.79
CA GLU A 504 2.76 2.67 -13.85
C GLU A 504 3.11 3.43 -15.14
N PHE A 505 2.12 4.10 -15.71
CA PHE A 505 2.20 4.83 -16.97
C PHE A 505 1.54 6.21 -16.87
N LEU A 506 2.09 7.17 -17.61
CA LEU A 506 1.42 8.42 -17.97
C LEU A 506 0.80 8.25 -19.35
N TYR A 507 -0.50 8.53 -19.48
CA TYR A 507 -1.23 8.48 -20.75
C TYR A 507 -1.81 9.84 -21.10
N ASP A 508 -1.59 10.33 -22.32
CA ASP A 508 -2.17 11.58 -22.82
C ASP A 508 -3.45 11.30 -23.65
N PRO A 509 -4.64 11.71 -23.16
CA PRO A 509 -5.90 11.53 -23.89
C PRO A 509 -5.98 12.27 -25.24
N LYS A 510 -5.09 13.23 -25.52
CA LYS A 510 -5.11 14.06 -26.74
C LYS A 510 -4.32 13.43 -27.89
N THR A 511 -3.23 12.72 -27.57
CA THR A 511 -2.38 12.01 -28.56
C THR A 511 -2.58 10.51 -28.56
N HIS A 512 -3.31 9.96 -27.57
CA HIS A 512 -3.43 8.54 -27.27
C HIS A 512 -2.10 7.82 -26.97
N GLN A 513 -1.02 8.57 -26.74
CA GLN A 513 0.27 8.02 -26.37
C GLN A 513 0.33 7.73 -24.87
N PHE A 514 0.95 6.61 -24.52
CA PHE A 514 1.35 6.29 -23.15
C PHE A 514 2.86 6.24 -23.03
N ALA A 515 3.37 6.45 -21.81
CA ALA A 515 4.78 6.40 -21.49
C ALA A 515 4.98 5.87 -20.06
N PHE A 516 5.98 5.01 -19.90
CA PHE A 516 6.38 4.42 -18.63
C PHE A 516 6.78 5.47 -17.57
N LEU A 517 6.41 5.21 -16.32
CA LEU A 517 6.74 6.01 -15.16
C LEU A 517 7.71 5.29 -14.22
N GLU A 518 7.28 4.18 -13.62
CA GLU A 518 8.07 3.29 -12.75
C GLU A 518 7.39 1.92 -12.58
N VAL A 519 8.11 0.89 -12.11
CA VAL A 519 7.50 -0.38 -11.66
C VAL A 519 7.56 -0.45 -10.14
N ASN A 520 6.39 -0.49 -9.52
CA ASN A 520 6.26 -0.76 -8.09
C ASN A 520 6.55 -2.25 -7.86
N ALA A 521 7.73 -2.57 -7.32
CA ALA A 521 8.24 -3.93 -7.11
C ALA A 521 7.60 -4.64 -5.88
N ARG A 522 6.26 -4.53 -5.75
CA ARG A 522 5.45 -4.99 -4.61
C ARG A 522 3.96 -5.00 -4.96
N LEU A 523 3.13 -5.48 -4.02
CA LEU A 523 1.70 -5.22 -4.03
C LEU A 523 1.42 -3.72 -3.78
N GLN A 524 0.32 -3.18 -4.32
CA GLN A 524 -0.15 -1.82 -4.04
C GLN A 524 -1.38 -1.85 -3.12
N VAL A 525 -1.74 -0.74 -2.46
CA VAL A 525 -2.89 -0.66 -1.53
C VAL A 525 -4.22 -0.86 -2.27
N GLU A 526 -4.25 -0.35 -3.50
CA GLU A 526 -5.33 -0.27 -4.46
C GLU A 526 -5.56 -1.57 -5.26
N HIS A 527 -4.79 -2.65 -5.00
CA HIS A 527 -4.94 -3.95 -5.65
C HIS A 527 -6.36 -4.55 -5.57
N VAL A 528 -7.11 -4.17 -4.54
CA VAL A 528 -8.48 -4.61 -4.29
C VAL A 528 -9.46 -4.16 -5.38
N VAL A 529 -9.16 -3.06 -6.09
CA VAL A 529 -9.86 -2.66 -7.33
C VAL A 529 -9.74 -3.79 -8.35
N THR A 530 -8.52 -4.25 -8.58
CA THR A 530 -8.20 -5.32 -9.53
C THR A 530 -8.80 -6.68 -9.10
N GLU A 531 -8.74 -7.03 -7.82
CA GLU A 531 -9.44 -8.23 -7.29
C GLU A 531 -10.95 -8.18 -7.55
N CYS A 532 -11.61 -7.06 -7.23
CA CYS A 532 -13.05 -6.90 -7.43
C CYS A 532 -13.44 -6.78 -8.91
N VAL A 533 -12.52 -6.40 -9.80
CA VAL A 533 -12.67 -6.47 -11.27
C VAL A 533 -12.48 -7.89 -11.78
N GLY A 534 -11.56 -8.67 -11.24
CA GLY A 534 -11.22 -10.01 -11.73
C GLY A 534 -11.97 -11.18 -11.09
N ASP A 535 -12.61 -10.98 -9.94
CA ASP A 535 -13.17 -12.04 -9.08
C ASP A 535 -12.12 -13.08 -8.62
N PHE A 536 -10.94 -12.61 -8.23
CA PHE A 536 -9.85 -13.42 -7.65
C PHE A 536 -9.25 -12.80 -6.39
N ASN A 537 -8.53 -13.61 -5.60
CA ASN A 537 -7.87 -13.22 -4.36
C ASN A 537 -6.34 -13.07 -4.59
N LEU A 538 -5.86 -11.83 -4.72
CA LEU A 538 -4.49 -11.56 -5.16
C LEU A 538 -3.43 -11.87 -4.08
N PRO A 539 -3.59 -11.56 -2.78
CA PRO A 539 -2.65 -12.02 -1.76
C PRO A 539 -2.60 -13.56 -1.65
N ALA A 540 -3.70 -14.26 -1.91
CA ALA A 540 -3.68 -15.73 -2.00
C ALA A 540 -2.98 -16.24 -3.27
N ALA A 541 -3.10 -15.54 -4.40
CA ALA A 541 -2.31 -15.84 -5.60
C ALA A 541 -0.81 -15.56 -5.37
N GLN A 542 -0.44 -14.49 -4.65
CA GLN A 542 0.94 -14.25 -4.22
C GLN A 542 1.49 -15.43 -3.40
N LEU A 543 0.70 -15.96 -2.47
CA LEU A 543 1.07 -17.10 -1.62
C LEU A 543 1.26 -18.40 -2.43
N GLN A 544 0.34 -18.69 -3.35
CA GLN A 544 0.42 -19.87 -4.23
C GLN A 544 1.64 -19.80 -5.17
N VAL A 545 1.90 -18.63 -5.77
CA VAL A 545 3.15 -18.40 -6.55
C VAL A 545 4.39 -18.54 -5.68
N ALA A 546 4.35 -18.06 -4.42
CA ALA A 546 5.48 -18.21 -3.51
C ALA A 546 5.81 -19.70 -3.26
N MET A 547 4.79 -20.52 -2.94
CA MET A 547 4.85 -22.00 -2.85
C MET A 547 5.34 -22.69 -4.16
N GLY A 548 5.38 -21.97 -5.28
CA GLY A 548 5.82 -22.45 -6.58
C GLY A 548 4.73 -23.12 -7.40
N ILE A 549 3.45 -22.81 -7.13
CA ILE A 549 2.33 -23.14 -8.03
C ILE A 549 2.38 -22.17 -9.23
N LEU A 550 2.16 -22.67 -10.44
CA LEU A 550 2.20 -21.86 -11.66
C LEU A 550 0.90 -21.08 -11.88
N ILE A 551 0.97 -19.94 -12.57
CA ILE A 551 -0.17 -19.05 -12.83
C ILE A 551 -1.35 -19.78 -13.48
N ASP A 552 -1.07 -20.69 -14.42
CA ASP A 552 -2.11 -21.43 -15.14
C ASP A 552 -2.78 -22.54 -14.31
N ASP A 553 -2.25 -22.86 -13.13
CA ASP A 553 -2.82 -23.82 -12.18
C ASP A 553 -3.61 -23.16 -11.05
N ILE A 554 -3.41 -21.85 -10.80
CA ILE A 554 -4.18 -21.09 -9.79
C ILE A 554 -5.61 -20.87 -10.31
N PRO A 555 -6.66 -21.47 -9.70
CA PRO A 555 -7.98 -21.57 -10.34
C PRO A 555 -8.65 -20.24 -10.67
N ASP A 556 -8.62 -19.28 -9.74
CA ASP A 556 -9.29 -17.98 -9.91
C ASP A 556 -8.59 -17.13 -10.98
N ILE A 557 -7.26 -17.16 -11.01
CA ILE A 557 -6.44 -16.47 -12.01
C ILE A 557 -6.63 -17.12 -13.38
N LYS A 558 -6.67 -18.45 -13.46
CA LYS A 558 -6.99 -19.16 -14.70
C LYS A 558 -8.38 -18.79 -15.23
N ALA A 559 -9.41 -18.80 -14.37
CA ALA A 559 -10.77 -18.44 -14.74
C ALA A 559 -10.88 -16.98 -15.23
N TYR A 560 -10.12 -16.06 -14.62
CA TYR A 560 -9.98 -14.69 -15.10
C TYR A 560 -9.34 -14.62 -16.50
N LEU A 561 -8.21 -15.32 -16.72
CA LEU A 561 -7.49 -15.32 -17.99
C LEU A 561 -8.32 -15.97 -19.13
N ASP A 562 -8.98 -17.10 -18.86
CA ASP A 562 -9.90 -17.76 -19.81
C ASP A 562 -11.10 -16.85 -20.15
N SER A 563 -11.58 -16.05 -19.19
CA SER A 563 -12.63 -15.06 -19.41
C SER A 563 -12.13 -13.88 -20.27
N ALA A 564 -10.96 -13.32 -19.94
CA ALA A 564 -10.33 -12.22 -20.67
C ALA A 564 -10.04 -12.60 -22.13
N ALA A 565 -9.48 -13.80 -22.37
CA ALA A 565 -9.25 -14.35 -23.70
C ALA A 565 -10.53 -14.50 -24.55
N SER A 566 -11.72 -14.51 -23.93
CA SER A 566 -13.00 -14.53 -24.64
C SER A 566 -13.50 -13.15 -25.10
N ASN A 567 -12.72 -12.07 -24.89
CA ASN A 567 -13.01 -10.68 -25.28
C ASN A 567 -14.40 -10.18 -24.85
N LYS A 568 -14.94 -10.71 -23.74
CA LYS A 568 -16.19 -10.22 -23.15
C LYS A 568 -15.92 -8.93 -22.38
N PRO A 569 -16.70 -7.85 -22.59
CA PRO A 569 -16.59 -6.65 -21.77
C PRO A 569 -16.79 -6.98 -20.28
N VAL A 570 -15.96 -6.40 -19.42
CA VAL A 570 -16.12 -6.51 -17.96
C VAL A 570 -17.43 -5.81 -17.58
N GLY A 571 -18.46 -6.57 -17.21
CA GLY A 571 -19.81 -6.09 -16.90
C GLY A 571 -19.95 -5.39 -15.54
N LYS A 572 -18.87 -4.80 -15.03
CA LYS A 572 -18.76 -4.16 -13.72
C LYS A 572 -17.60 -3.17 -13.73
N HIS A 573 -17.69 -2.17 -12.85
CA HIS A 573 -16.64 -1.20 -12.60
C HIS A 573 -16.54 -0.95 -11.08
N ILE A 574 -15.31 -0.77 -10.59
CA ILE A 574 -14.98 -0.65 -9.18
C ILE A 574 -14.34 0.72 -8.97
N ILE A 575 -14.78 1.44 -7.94
CA ILE A 575 -14.16 2.67 -7.46
C ILE A 575 -13.72 2.46 -6.01
N ALA A 576 -12.46 2.72 -5.73
CA ALA A 576 -11.88 2.76 -4.40
C ALA A 576 -11.77 4.21 -3.90
N ALA A 577 -11.80 4.38 -2.58
CA ALA A 577 -11.56 5.66 -1.93
C ALA A 577 -10.75 5.46 -0.64
N ARG A 578 -9.59 6.10 -0.56
CA ARG A 578 -8.74 6.06 0.64
C ARG A 578 -9.30 6.94 1.73
N ILE A 579 -9.58 6.39 2.90
CA ILE A 579 -10.01 7.16 4.07
C ILE A 579 -8.77 7.56 4.87
N THR A 580 -8.40 8.84 4.81
CA THR A 580 -7.21 9.38 5.49
C THR A 580 -7.59 10.26 6.67
N ALA A 581 -6.74 10.24 7.70
CA ALA A 581 -6.82 11.10 8.89
C ALA A 581 -6.28 12.52 8.63
N GLU A 582 -6.54 13.08 7.45
CA GLU A 582 -6.08 14.42 7.07
C GLU A 582 -7.20 15.46 7.20
N HIS A 583 -6.90 16.61 7.79
CA HIS A 583 -7.86 17.72 7.84
C HIS A 583 -7.86 18.48 6.51
N ALA A 584 -8.82 18.15 5.63
CA ALA A 584 -8.90 18.69 4.28
C ALA A 584 -8.93 20.23 4.23
N GLU A 585 -9.62 20.88 5.17
CA GLU A 585 -9.71 22.35 5.25
C GLU A 585 -8.37 23.02 5.64
N GLU A 586 -7.57 22.38 6.50
CA GLU A 586 -6.20 22.79 6.83
C GLU A 586 -5.17 22.24 5.82
N SER A 587 -5.43 22.41 4.52
CA SER A 587 -4.54 21.96 3.43
C SER A 587 -4.18 20.45 3.48
N PHE A 588 -5.08 19.62 4.03
CA PHE A 588 -4.86 18.20 4.30
C PHE A 588 -3.62 17.97 5.20
N ARG A 589 -3.62 18.60 6.37
CA ARG A 589 -2.66 18.32 7.45
C ARG A 589 -3.01 16.98 8.11
N PRO A 590 -2.06 16.04 8.29
CA PRO A 590 -2.31 14.81 9.05
C PRO A 590 -2.72 15.11 10.50
N THR A 591 -3.65 14.30 11.01
CA THR A 591 -4.16 14.35 12.40
C THR A 591 -3.94 13.00 13.09
N VAL A 592 -3.87 13.04 14.42
CA VAL A 592 -3.61 11.92 15.32
C VAL A 592 -4.59 12.02 16.48
N GLY A 593 -4.87 10.89 17.15
CA GLY A 593 -5.77 10.84 18.30
C GLY A 593 -6.83 9.75 18.23
N LEU A 594 -7.67 9.73 19.28
CA LEU A 594 -8.60 8.64 19.57
C LEU A 594 -9.86 8.69 18.70
N VAL A 595 -10.27 7.52 18.20
CA VAL A 595 -11.55 7.32 17.50
C VAL A 595 -12.61 6.87 18.50
N HIS A 596 -13.55 7.75 18.85
CA HIS A 596 -14.66 7.41 19.74
C HIS A 596 -15.71 6.52 19.07
N GLU A 597 -15.98 6.74 17.79
CA GLU A 597 -16.94 5.98 16.99
C GLU A 597 -16.46 5.86 15.53
N LEU A 598 -16.44 4.64 15.01
CA LEU A 598 -16.24 4.32 13.60
C LEU A 598 -17.40 3.45 13.11
N THR A 599 -18.42 4.08 12.53
CA THR A 599 -19.63 3.42 12.02
C THR A 599 -19.64 3.50 10.49
N PHE A 600 -19.15 2.45 9.83
CA PHE A 600 -19.36 2.18 8.41
C PHE A 600 -20.39 1.06 8.26
N ARG A 601 -21.38 1.24 7.36
CA ARG A 601 -22.39 0.22 7.05
C ARG A 601 -22.10 -0.37 5.67
N PRO A 602 -21.55 -1.59 5.56
CA PRO A 602 -21.41 -2.25 4.27
C PRO A 602 -22.79 -2.52 3.65
N SER A 603 -22.85 -2.50 2.34
CA SER A 603 -24.02 -2.84 1.53
C SER A 603 -23.65 -3.91 0.50
N ARG A 604 -24.63 -4.41 -0.26
CA ARG A 604 -24.38 -5.31 -1.40
C ARG A 604 -23.37 -4.75 -2.42
N PHE A 605 -23.27 -3.42 -2.51
CA PHE A 605 -22.50 -2.73 -3.55
C PHE A 605 -21.29 -1.97 -3.01
N VAL A 606 -21.15 -1.79 -1.70
CA VAL A 606 -20.01 -1.09 -1.10
C VAL A 606 -19.55 -1.81 0.16
N TRP A 607 -18.27 -2.14 0.21
CA TRP A 607 -17.60 -2.68 1.38
C TRP A 607 -16.31 -1.90 1.66
N GLY A 608 -15.60 -2.27 2.71
CA GLY A 608 -14.33 -1.66 3.06
C GLY A 608 -13.73 -2.27 4.32
N TYR A 609 -12.52 -1.85 4.64
CA TYR A 609 -11.81 -2.28 5.84
C TYR A 609 -10.96 -1.13 6.41
N PHE A 610 -10.62 -1.26 7.69
CA PHE A 610 -9.90 -0.26 8.47
C PHE A 610 -8.79 -0.93 9.29
N SER A 611 -7.75 -0.18 9.65
CA SER A 611 -6.65 -0.64 10.52
C SER A 611 -6.97 -0.58 12.02
N ILE A 612 -8.03 0.15 12.39
CA ILE A 612 -8.45 0.40 13.76
C ILE A 612 -9.96 0.26 13.90
N GLY A 613 -10.41 -0.28 15.03
CA GLY A 613 -11.82 -0.34 15.42
C GLY A 613 -12.31 0.91 16.16
N SER A 614 -13.56 0.88 16.60
CA SER A 614 -14.08 1.89 17.53
C SER A 614 -13.34 1.82 18.87
N LYS A 615 -12.91 2.97 19.40
CA LYS A 615 -11.98 3.15 20.54
C LYS A 615 -10.50 2.87 20.24
N GLY A 616 -10.13 2.63 18.98
CA GLY A 616 -8.73 2.64 18.55
C GLY A 616 -8.16 4.06 18.41
N ASN A 617 -6.85 4.16 18.15
CA ASN A 617 -6.10 5.42 18.07
C ASN A 617 -5.27 5.50 16.78
N ILE A 618 -4.95 6.70 16.29
CA ILE A 618 -3.90 6.91 15.29
C ILE A 618 -2.75 7.68 15.94
N HIS A 619 -1.59 7.04 16.08
CA HIS A 619 -0.35 7.66 16.57
C HIS A 619 0.48 8.24 15.41
N ALA A 620 1.41 9.15 15.75
CA ALA A 620 2.25 9.89 14.80
C ALA A 620 3.28 9.08 13.98
N PHE A 621 3.22 7.74 14.04
CA PHE A 621 4.05 6.84 13.24
C PHE A 621 3.23 5.92 12.31
N ASN A 622 1.89 5.98 12.36
CA ASN A 622 1.03 5.30 11.41
C ASN A 622 0.93 6.07 10.09
N ASP A 623 0.56 5.35 9.02
CA ASP A 623 0.04 5.96 7.80
C ASP A 623 -1.21 6.79 8.15
N ALA A 624 -1.39 7.93 7.46
CA ALA A 624 -2.62 8.68 7.53
C ALA A 624 -3.81 7.89 6.97
N GLN A 625 -3.58 6.96 6.03
CA GLN A 625 -4.62 6.05 5.54
C GLN A 625 -4.92 4.95 6.58
N PHE A 626 -6.01 5.14 7.33
CA PHE A 626 -6.53 4.13 8.26
C PHE A 626 -7.71 3.31 7.70
N GLY A 627 -8.20 3.65 6.51
CA GLY A 627 -9.30 2.90 5.87
C GLY A 627 -9.26 2.89 4.34
N HIS A 628 -9.97 1.93 3.76
CA HIS A 628 -10.16 1.83 2.32
C HIS A 628 -11.58 1.31 2.03
N LEU A 629 -12.36 2.06 1.24
CA LEU A 629 -13.69 1.66 0.78
C LEU A 629 -13.65 1.28 -0.70
N PHE A 630 -14.53 0.35 -1.12
CA PHE A 630 -14.65 -0.15 -2.49
C PHE A 630 -16.12 -0.24 -2.88
N ALA A 631 -16.51 0.48 -3.93
CA ALA A 631 -17.85 0.51 -4.49
C ALA A 631 -17.89 -0.18 -5.86
N HIS A 632 -18.82 -1.11 -6.01
CA HIS A 632 -19.11 -1.86 -7.23
C HIS A 632 -20.37 -1.29 -7.91
N GLY A 633 -20.34 -1.14 -9.23
CA GLY A 633 -21.52 -0.90 -10.05
C GLY A 633 -21.40 -1.64 -11.39
N LYS A 634 -22.52 -1.86 -12.09
CA LYS A 634 -22.49 -2.44 -13.46
C LYS A 634 -21.75 -1.55 -14.48
N ASP A 635 -21.65 -0.26 -14.15
CA ASP A 635 -20.98 0.78 -14.91
C ASP A 635 -20.34 1.79 -13.93
N ARG A 636 -19.39 2.59 -14.42
CA ARG A 636 -18.67 3.59 -13.61
C ARG A 636 -19.61 4.54 -12.86
N ARG A 637 -20.64 5.05 -13.54
CA ARG A 637 -21.58 6.04 -12.97
C ARG A 637 -22.47 5.45 -11.87
N GLU A 638 -22.69 4.14 -11.88
CA GLU A 638 -23.32 3.41 -10.79
C GLU A 638 -22.37 3.22 -9.60
N ALA A 639 -21.10 2.85 -9.85
CA ALA A 639 -20.08 2.74 -8.80
C ALA A 639 -19.86 4.09 -8.07
N VAL A 640 -19.82 5.22 -8.80
CA VAL A 640 -19.74 6.57 -8.20
C VAL A 640 -20.89 6.82 -7.23
N LYS A 641 -22.14 6.55 -7.64
CA LYS A 641 -23.32 6.77 -6.79
C LYS A 641 -23.29 5.91 -5.52
N HIS A 642 -22.88 4.64 -5.66
CA HIS A 642 -22.75 3.74 -4.52
C HIS A 642 -21.68 4.26 -3.53
N MET A 643 -20.51 4.68 -4.02
CA MET A 643 -19.46 5.28 -3.18
C MET A 643 -19.94 6.57 -2.48
N VAL A 644 -20.58 7.49 -3.21
CA VAL A 644 -21.08 8.77 -2.65
C VAL A 644 -22.11 8.54 -1.55
N LEU A 645 -23.02 7.57 -1.71
CA LEU A 645 -23.99 7.23 -0.67
C LEU A 645 -23.30 6.62 0.56
N ALA A 646 -22.38 5.67 0.38
CA ALA A 646 -21.67 5.04 1.48
C ALA A 646 -20.77 6.01 2.26
N LEU A 647 -20.13 6.98 1.60
CA LEU A 647 -19.37 8.05 2.25
C LEU A 647 -20.28 9.01 3.04
N LYS A 648 -21.51 9.28 2.56
CA LYS A 648 -22.50 10.11 3.25
C LYS A 648 -23.14 9.43 4.46
N ASP A 649 -23.29 8.10 4.42
CA ASP A 649 -23.83 7.29 5.53
C ASP A 649 -22.77 6.91 6.60
N MET A 650 -21.48 7.03 6.27
CA MET A 650 -20.37 6.71 7.17
C MET A 650 -20.21 7.79 8.26
N THR A 651 -20.14 7.35 9.52
CA THR A 651 -19.93 8.23 10.69
C THR A 651 -18.58 7.94 11.33
N ILE A 652 -17.71 8.95 11.39
CA ILE A 652 -16.43 8.89 12.09
C ILE A 652 -16.42 10.03 13.13
N ARG A 653 -16.22 9.71 14.40
CA ARG A 653 -16.16 10.68 15.51
C ARG A 653 -14.98 10.39 16.42
N GLY A 654 -14.32 11.45 16.87
CA GLY A 654 -13.13 11.38 17.72
C GLY A 654 -12.34 12.67 17.63
N GLU A 655 -11.04 12.57 17.93
CA GLU A 655 -10.08 13.67 17.81
C GLU A 655 -9.62 13.87 16.35
N LEU A 656 -9.75 12.82 15.53
CA LEU A 656 -9.36 12.82 14.12
C LEU A 656 -10.20 13.77 13.26
N ARG A 657 -9.55 14.34 12.23
CA ARG A 657 -10.20 14.91 11.05
C ARG A 657 -9.94 14.00 9.85
N THR A 658 -10.84 14.00 8.87
CA THR A 658 -10.76 13.06 7.74
C THR A 658 -11.06 13.73 6.40
N ASN A 659 -10.62 13.08 5.33
CA ASN A 659 -10.83 13.52 3.95
C ASN A 659 -12.23 13.21 3.38
N VAL A 660 -13.14 12.61 4.16
CA VAL A 660 -14.45 12.06 3.69
C VAL A 660 -15.30 13.08 2.95
N GLU A 661 -15.41 14.31 3.47
CA GLU A 661 -16.14 15.38 2.78
C GLU A 661 -15.48 15.81 1.46
N ALA A 662 -14.16 15.77 1.37
CA ALA A 662 -13.44 16.09 0.14
C ALA A 662 -13.64 14.99 -0.91
N LEU A 663 -13.64 13.71 -0.51
CA LEU A 663 -13.98 12.59 -1.38
C LEU A 663 -15.37 12.76 -1.99
N ILE A 664 -16.38 13.09 -1.17
CA ILE A 664 -17.75 13.38 -1.64
C ILE A 664 -17.75 14.54 -2.65
N LYS A 665 -17.09 15.65 -2.32
CA LYS A 665 -17.01 16.86 -3.18
C LYS A 665 -16.30 16.57 -4.52
N ILE A 666 -15.33 15.65 -4.56
CA ILE A 666 -14.65 15.20 -5.79
C ILE A 666 -15.55 14.28 -6.62
N LEU A 667 -16.16 13.26 -5.99
CA LEU A 667 -17.02 12.28 -6.66
C LEU A 667 -18.31 12.89 -7.24
N GLU A 668 -18.76 14.03 -6.71
CA GLU A 668 -19.90 14.80 -7.23
C GLU A 668 -19.48 15.95 -8.18
N HIS A 669 -18.19 16.11 -8.49
CA HIS A 669 -17.68 17.19 -9.34
C HIS A 669 -17.91 16.92 -10.85
N PRO A 670 -18.36 17.90 -11.66
CA PRO A 670 -18.60 17.70 -13.09
C PRO A 670 -17.42 17.15 -13.89
N ASP A 671 -16.17 17.53 -13.54
CA ASP A 671 -14.96 17.05 -14.23
C ASP A 671 -14.64 15.57 -13.93
N PHE A 672 -15.31 14.96 -12.94
CA PHE A 672 -15.11 13.58 -12.52
C PHE A 672 -16.25 12.64 -12.99
N VAL A 673 -17.46 13.15 -13.28
CA VAL A 673 -18.70 12.37 -13.48
C VAL A 673 -18.91 11.92 -14.93
#